data_AF-A0A3D8R922-F1
#
_entry.id   AF-A0A3D8R922-F1
#
_cell.length_a   1.000
_cell.length_b   1.000
_cell.length_c   1.000
_cell.angle_alpha   90.00
_cell.angle_beta   90.00
_cell.angle_gamma   90.00
#
_symmetry.space_group_name_H-M   'P 1'
#
loop_
_entity.id
_entity.type
_entity.pdbx_description
1 polymer ?
#
loop_
_entity_poly.entity_id
_entity_poly.type
_entity_poly.pdbx_seq_one_letter_code
_entity_poly.pdbx_strand_id
1 'polypeptide(L)'
;MVFSSFLVILFTLSSYCSADDDYFYVGDLAQYTTNGVPFPSLSGSVIDVTAVGDPADNGILVFLSPDMEASLKSAMDGNCAEVNSGCYQAVMDVLEDTDNVLTTRSLEERQLGWLAAGGAVIAGLLYPLFYEKEEQYIPEPLVIPPAKLEDSFNMETATAIVIVTEGGSGMTVTAPPEQDKATGPPAIITTLASAGHGGSAGDVEIQLQADVADHIKLLLSASDNTNCDVGDDFFNSNTIHTRDVDLSSVACGAQNILADGINRDGFPNWLLMNPARFPWTNAEVVAAANTVIRWALNSATRLNAAITPGELQGLAVGAFALSWLYFNNGNIASSNIIPAASLRGGPSATKCPLQTAVQCGAECAVHSWAPQFDCTTTCSTVTSCNAQSTITTTATRTFTAGSGSTGLPSGGKGQQIAVASYINPLADPAAWNRLIAYDSDKMPILVANVVNGPDSAVDSDWEDVITRGAASGKTVLGYVRTGYLGVSTQKFTTRLGSGNLADWTAQIEEDIDMWYTLYGDNIGGIFFDEGWPECGGNNEYVDLYKYINNYTKRKHPGAFTVLNPGSPMASCYEDTMDTLLTFELSYDAYKNSYTPNDWTPKDPRKLWHIIYDVPESAVAEVAQLAKKRGASFIEITSDVMPNPYDTLPGESYIQTMMDAIDGGSLLNKDASSWPSKGSAGAVSGLSVQDSDYSSAKLSWNSASNALGYNLYSGSTLIASVPSSMTSLTVGGLDSGTSYTLHVNAVGGSGTLGTASNTVTVSTKSLPGGNTITNYKASPGPDSTTFTADILVPYAFIRLYIWDSVGCDFDSDPGWSVNFKVDEYVCTHYMVEGTTLYKYSGTLPEGSTAPPWSWSSMGSITLEITDYTYKWTLPLGTSTVDTSKFVVQAQGYNPLINVFQPDPGAYDCKGSSMCTTPGLLAWCDHAVNYLYRDDDPFYRAGAGSLSGNCWGDQTRGCGVFIQGDSTCTISGNDMWNAYQDIRNIGGCSKCGSWRREDGCLVTINYVYQCDNHAAKMGVLDFVDGGNNNTIPVGTRLGSGFIYGS
;
A
#
# COMPACT_ATOMS: atom_id res chain seq x y z
N MET A 1 -18.53 12.20 -33.11
CA MET A 1 -18.14 10.77 -32.94
C MET A 1 -17.25 10.47 -31.72
N VAL A 2 -16.58 11.47 -31.12
CA VAL A 2 -15.82 11.28 -29.86
C VAL A 2 -16.61 11.78 -28.64
N PHE A 3 -17.42 12.84 -28.78
CA PHE A 3 -18.08 13.51 -27.65
C PHE A 3 -19.20 12.71 -26.96
N SER A 4 -20.14 12.10 -27.68
CA SER A 4 -21.23 11.36 -26.99
C SER A 4 -20.83 9.99 -26.42
N SER A 5 -19.70 9.43 -26.84
CA SER A 5 -19.07 8.31 -26.11
C SER A 5 -18.27 8.77 -24.90
N PHE A 6 -17.92 10.07 -24.83
CA PHE A 6 -17.16 10.66 -23.74
C PHE A 6 -18.01 11.13 -22.57
N LEU A 7 -19.32 11.28 -22.78
CA LEU A 7 -20.18 11.94 -21.80
C LEU A 7 -21.30 11.08 -21.21
N VAL A 8 -21.57 9.93 -21.83
CA VAL A 8 -22.13 8.77 -21.11
C VAL A 8 -21.22 8.35 -19.94
N ILE A 9 -19.92 8.67 -20.01
CA ILE A 9 -18.93 8.48 -18.93
C ILE A 9 -19.13 9.49 -17.79
N LEU A 10 -19.64 10.70 -18.05
CA LEU A 10 -19.73 11.81 -17.09
C LEU A 10 -20.98 11.72 -16.19
N PHE A 11 -22.02 10.97 -16.58
CA PHE A 11 -23.21 10.73 -15.76
C PHE A 11 -23.19 9.41 -14.96
N THR A 12 -22.17 8.56 -15.13
CA THR A 12 -22.08 7.29 -14.38
C THR A 12 -21.34 7.39 -13.04
N LEU A 13 -21.05 8.60 -12.57
CA LEU A 13 -20.13 8.89 -11.45
C LEU A 13 -20.78 9.14 -10.08
N SER A 14 -22.07 8.88 -9.88
CA SER A 14 -22.76 9.32 -8.65
C SER A 14 -23.51 8.22 -7.89
N SER A 15 -22.88 7.48 -6.96
CA SER A 15 -23.55 6.92 -5.75
C SER A 15 -22.49 6.33 -4.80
N TYR A 16 -22.22 6.85 -3.59
CA TYR A 16 -23.08 6.96 -2.41
C TYR A 16 -22.71 8.17 -1.50
N CYS A 17 -23.72 8.80 -0.88
CA CYS A 17 -23.60 9.90 0.07
C CYS A 17 -22.77 9.60 1.33
N SER A 18 -21.87 10.53 1.67
CA SER A 18 -21.95 11.27 2.93
C SER A 18 -22.21 12.73 2.53
N ALA A 19 -23.27 13.34 3.06
CA ALA A 19 -23.68 14.69 2.68
C ALA A 19 -22.77 15.73 3.34
N ASP A 20 -21.82 16.26 2.58
CA ASP A 20 -21.22 17.57 2.81
C ASP A 20 -21.28 18.36 1.48
N ASP A 21 -21.62 19.65 1.56
CA ASP A 21 -21.61 20.54 0.40
C ASP A 21 -20.15 20.79 0.00
N ASP A 22 -19.69 20.19 -1.10
CA ASP A 22 -18.33 20.42 -1.61
C ASP A 22 -18.23 21.77 -2.33
N TYR A 23 -17.36 22.63 -1.81
CA TYR A 23 -17.12 23.96 -2.35
C TYR A 23 -16.05 23.91 -3.43
N PHE A 24 -16.43 24.16 -4.69
CA PHE A 24 -15.47 24.35 -5.76
C PHE A 24 -15.10 25.83 -5.88
N TYR A 25 -13.95 26.18 -5.28
CA TYR A 25 -13.44 27.54 -5.32
C TYR A 25 -12.69 27.80 -6.63
N VAL A 26 -13.30 28.59 -7.51
CA VAL A 26 -12.71 28.96 -8.81
C VAL A 26 -11.59 29.99 -8.62
N GLY A 27 -11.66 30.84 -7.60
CA GLY A 27 -10.65 31.87 -7.34
C GLY A 27 -10.64 33.00 -8.39
N ASP A 28 -9.50 33.67 -8.56
CA ASP A 28 -9.37 34.79 -9.49
C ASP A 28 -9.53 34.31 -10.95
N LEU A 29 -10.49 34.86 -11.67
CA LEU A 29 -10.72 34.56 -13.09
C LEU A 29 -9.51 34.91 -13.98
N ALA A 30 -8.60 35.77 -13.53
CA ALA A 30 -7.38 36.10 -14.25
C ALA A 30 -6.40 34.91 -14.39
N GLN A 31 -6.49 33.89 -13.51
CA GLN A 31 -5.61 32.72 -13.60
C GLN A 31 -5.96 31.78 -14.78
N TYR A 32 -7.17 31.93 -15.35
CA TYR A 32 -7.66 31.09 -16.46
C TYR A 32 -7.42 31.72 -17.84
N THR A 33 -6.76 32.87 -17.92
CA THR A 33 -6.47 33.56 -19.18
C THR A 33 -4.96 33.64 -19.41
N THR A 34 -4.53 33.61 -20.69
CA THR A 34 -3.13 33.92 -21.05
C THR A 34 -3.06 35.03 -22.07
N ASN A 35 -1.92 35.71 -22.10
CA ASN A 35 -1.51 36.56 -23.22
C ASN A 35 -0.34 35.90 -23.94
N GLY A 36 -0.47 35.66 -25.25
CA GLY A 36 0.66 35.36 -26.14
C GLY A 36 0.86 33.91 -26.56
N VAL A 37 -0.10 33.01 -26.32
CA VAL A 37 -0.07 31.64 -26.89
C VAL A 37 -0.59 31.69 -28.35
N PRO A 38 0.15 31.16 -29.34
CA PRO A 38 -0.29 31.15 -30.74
C PRO A 38 -1.58 30.33 -30.92
N PHE A 39 -2.59 30.94 -31.54
CA PHE A 39 -3.90 30.30 -31.75
C PHE A 39 -3.89 29.35 -32.96
N PRO A 40 -4.36 28.09 -32.84
CA PRO A 40 -4.51 27.15 -33.95
C PRO A 40 -5.66 27.54 -34.88
N SER A 41 -5.55 27.28 -36.19
CA SER A 41 -6.68 27.50 -37.10
C SER A 41 -7.71 26.35 -36.98
N LEU A 42 -8.84 26.60 -36.32
CA LEU A 42 -9.95 25.64 -36.10
C LEU A 42 -11.20 26.02 -36.92
N SER A 43 -12.01 25.03 -37.33
CA SER A 43 -13.26 25.22 -38.09
C SER A 43 -14.25 24.07 -37.84
N GLY A 44 -15.56 24.31 -37.93
CA GLY A 44 -16.58 23.34 -37.48
C GLY A 44 -16.71 23.34 -35.96
N SER A 45 -17.57 22.51 -35.37
CA SER A 45 -17.74 22.43 -33.90
C SER A 45 -16.59 21.65 -33.23
N VAL A 46 -15.45 22.32 -32.99
CA VAL A 46 -14.21 21.69 -32.51
C VAL A 46 -13.81 22.26 -31.16
N ILE A 47 -13.41 21.37 -30.25
CA ILE A 47 -12.74 21.70 -28.98
C ILE A 47 -11.35 21.08 -29.05
N ASP A 48 -10.30 21.89 -28.87
CA ASP A 48 -8.93 21.42 -28.93
C ASP A 48 -8.22 21.60 -27.59
N VAL A 49 -7.65 20.52 -27.05
CA VAL A 49 -7.01 20.50 -25.73
C VAL A 49 -5.55 20.10 -25.83
N THR A 50 -4.68 20.81 -25.11
CA THR A 50 -3.23 20.57 -25.14
C THR A 50 -2.55 20.89 -23.82
N ALA A 51 -1.33 20.42 -23.62
CA ALA A 51 -0.50 20.76 -22.47
C ALA A 51 0.93 21.09 -22.90
N VAL A 52 1.58 21.97 -22.14
CA VAL A 52 3.02 22.28 -22.30
C VAL A 52 3.78 21.47 -21.25
N GLY A 53 4.31 20.30 -21.63
CA GLY A 53 4.94 19.38 -20.67
C GLY A 53 3.93 18.46 -19.98
N ASP A 54 4.22 18.00 -18.76
CA ASP A 54 3.31 17.17 -17.99
C ASP A 54 2.10 18.01 -17.48
N PRO A 55 0.85 17.59 -17.74
CA PRO A 55 -0.35 18.26 -17.24
C PRO A 55 -0.41 18.39 -15.71
N ALA A 56 0.16 17.43 -14.98
CA ALA A 56 0.20 17.46 -13.51
C ALA A 56 1.09 18.61 -12.97
N ASP A 57 2.07 19.04 -13.77
CA ASP A 57 2.99 20.11 -13.39
C ASP A 57 2.56 21.49 -13.95
N ASN A 58 1.93 21.52 -15.14
CA ASN A 58 1.75 22.76 -15.92
C ASN A 58 0.29 23.10 -16.30
N GLY A 59 -0.65 22.19 -16.07
CA GLY A 59 -2.07 22.39 -16.39
C GLY A 59 -2.37 22.16 -17.87
N ILE A 60 -3.61 22.45 -18.28
CA ILE A 60 -4.08 22.24 -19.66
C ILE A 60 -4.56 23.55 -20.31
N LEU A 61 -4.39 23.62 -21.62
CA LEU A 61 -4.84 24.70 -22.50
C LEU A 61 -6.00 24.20 -23.36
N VAL A 62 -7.07 24.98 -23.46
CA VAL A 62 -8.28 24.66 -24.22
C VAL A 62 -8.55 25.77 -25.24
N PHE A 63 -8.81 25.36 -26.48
CA PHE A 63 -9.15 26.22 -27.61
C PHE A 63 -10.52 25.82 -28.15
N LEU A 64 -11.40 26.78 -28.42
CA LEU A 64 -12.70 26.55 -29.02
C LEU A 64 -12.67 27.03 -30.47
N SER A 65 -13.42 26.37 -31.35
CA SER A 65 -13.62 26.92 -32.68
C SER A 65 -14.68 28.03 -32.65
N PRO A 66 -14.68 28.95 -33.63
CA PRO A 66 -15.71 30.00 -33.72
C PRO A 66 -17.16 29.45 -33.77
N ASP A 67 -17.36 28.27 -34.35
CA ASP A 67 -18.68 27.64 -34.43
C ASP A 67 -19.11 27.03 -33.08
N MET A 68 -18.15 26.51 -32.30
CA MET A 68 -18.38 26.01 -30.94
C MET A 68 -18.68 27.17 -29.99
N GLU A 69 -17.93 28.26 -30.08
CA GLU A 69 -18.19 29.48 -29.30
C GLU A 69 -19.58 30.04 -29.58
N ALA A 70 -20.00 30.09 -30.85
CA ALA A 70 -21.33 30.54 -31.24
C ALA A 70 -22.44 29.64 -30.67
N SER A 71 -22.21 28.32 -30.64
CA SER A 71 -23.15 27.33 -30.09
C SER A 71 -23.29 27.46 -28.58
N LEU A 72 -22.17 27.55 -27.86
CA LEU A 72 -22.15 27.77 -26.41
C LEU A 72 -22.82 29.09 -26.05
N LYS A 73 -22.50 30.16 -26.78
CA LYS A 73 -23.14 31.46 -26.59
C LYS A 73 -24.66 31.37 -26.81
N SER A 74 -25.11 30.67 -27.84
CA SER A 74 -26.55 30.52 -28.12
C SER A 74 -27.27 29.74 -27.02
N ALA A 75 -26.68 28.68 -26.46
CA ALA A 75 -27.27 27.94 -25.36
C ALA A 75 -27.30 28.76 -24.06
N MET A 76 -26.23 29.52 -23.79
CA MET A 76 -26.16 30.41 -22.64
C MET A 76 -27.17 31.55 -22.75
N ASP A 77 -27.25 32.25 -23.88
CA ASP A 77 -28.22 33.34 -24.09
C ASP A 77 -29.68 32.84 -23.98
N GLY A 78 -29.93 31.57 -24.31
CA GLY A 78 -31.26 30.95 -24.24
C GLY A 78 -31.67 30.42 -22.86
N ASN A 79 -30.72 29.93 -22.07
CA ASN A 79 -31.03 29.13 -20.88
C ASN A 79 -30.35 29.63 -19.59
N CYS A 80 -29.41 30.58 -19.66
CA CYS A 80 -28.57 31.02 -18.55
C CYS A 80 -28.89 32.43 -18.04
N ALA A 81 -30.16 32.83 -18.03
CA ALA A 81 -30.58 34.07 -17.37
C ALA A 81 -30.25 34.08 -15.85
N GLU A 82 -30.23 32.90 -15.23
CA GLU A 82 -29.73 32.62 -13.88
C GLU A 82 -28.90 31.31 -13.92
N VAL A 83 -27.83 31.19 -13.14
CA VAL A 83 -27.03 29.95 -13.05
C VAL A 83 -27.74 28.96 -12.14
N ASN A 84 -28.48 28.06 -12.77
CA ASN A 84 -29.13 26.94 -12.11
C ASN A 84 -28.84 25.64 -12.87
N SER A 85 -29.38 24.53 -12.38
CA SER A 85 -29.22 23.22 -13.00
C SER A 85 -29.66 23.19 -14.48
N GLY A 86 -30.63 24.02 -14.87
CA GLY A 86 -31.07 24.14 -16.27
C GLY A 86 -30.06 24.86 -17.16
N CYS A 87 -29.44 25.95 -16.66
CA CYS A 87 -28.34 26.62 -17.35
C CYS A 87 -27.13 25.68 -17.51
N TYR A 88 -26.76 25.00 -16.42
CA TYR A 88 -25.68 24.01 -16.41
C TYR A 88 -25.95 22.91 -17.45
N GLN A 89 -27.15 22.31 -17.42
CA GLN A 89 -27.51 21.27 -18.36
C GLN A 89 -27.49 21.77 -19.82
N ALA A 90 -27.99 22.98 -20.11
CA ALA A 90 -27.98 23.49 -21.48
C ALA A 90 -26.58 23.76 -22.03
N VAL A 91 -25.63 24.19 -21.18
CA VAL A 91 -24.22 24.35 -21.57
C VAL A 91 -23.58 22.99 -21.78
N MET A 92 -23.85 22.06 -20.87
CA MET A 92 -23.39 20.69 -20.95
C MET A 92 -23.92 19.99 -22.20
N ASP A 93 -25.21 20.12 -22.53
CA ASP A 93 -25.83 19.59 -23.76
C ASP A 93 -25.09 20.06 -25.02
N VAL A 94 -24.66 21.32 -25.08
CA VAL A 94 -23.88 21.84 -26.20
C VAL A 94 -22.47 21.29 -26.21
N LEU A 95 -21.82 21.12 -25.06
CA LEU A 95 -20.49 20.47 -24.99
C LEU A 95 -20.60 18.98 -25.37
N GLU A 96 -21.70 18.32 -24.99
CA GLU A 96 -22.02 16.90 -25.11
C GLU A 96 -22.47 16.43 -26.49
N ASP A 97 -22.78 17.39 -27.38
CA ASP A 97 -23.40 17.09 -28.66
C ASP A 97 -22.55 16.10 -29.50
N THR A 98 -23.24 15.10 -30.06
CA THR A 98 -22.68 14.06 -30.94
C THR A 98 -21.86 14.60 -32.11
N ASP A 99 -22.22 15.79 -32.58
CA ASP A 99 -21.62 16.46 -33.74
C ASP A 99 -20.33 17.21 -33.39
N ASN A 100 -19.98 17.33 -32.11
CA ASN A 100 -18.75 17.97 -31.67
C ASN A 100 -17.52 17.08 -31.88
N VAL A 101 -16.41 17.72 -32.25
CA VAL A 101 -15.11 17.08 -32.50
C VAL A 101 -14.10 17.53 -31.46
N LEU A 102 -13.73 16.63 -30.54
CA LEU A 102 -12.62 16.86 -29.60
C LEU A 102 -11.29 16.50 -30.28
N THR A 103 -10.32 17.41 -30.26
CA THR A 103 -8.95 17.16 -30.70
C THR A 103 -7.98 17.34 -29.54
N THR A 104 -7.02 16.43 -29.39
CA THR A 104 -5.95 16.58 -28.40
C THR A 104 -4.62 16.77 -29.10
N ARG A 105 -3.83 17.74 -28.64
CA ARG A 105 -2.44 17.96 -29.10
C ARG A 105 -1.52 17.81 -27.90
N SER A 106 -0.40 17.11 -28.06
CA SER A 106 0.62 16.83 -27.02
C SER A 106 0.19 16.06 -25.76
N LEU A 107 -1.07 15.61 -25.66
CA LEU A 107 -1.55 14.69 -24.63
C LEU A 107 -1.55 13.24 -25.17
N GLU A 108 -0.89 12.30 -24.49
CA GLU A 108 -0.90 10.87 -24.87
C GLU A 108 -2.25 10.20 -24.54
N GLU A 109 -2.60 9.13 -25.27
CA GLU A 109 -3.87 8.37 -25.15
C GLU A 109 -4.14 7.80 -23.72
N ARG A 110 -3.15 7.80 -22.80
CA ARG A 110 -3.31 7.32 -21.41
C ARG A 110 -3.66 8.40 -20.39
N GLN A 111 -3.74 9.67 -20.77
CA GLN A 111 -4.04 10.80 -19.87
C GLN A 111 -5.49 11.33 -20.01
N LEU A 112 -6.43 10.47 -20.40
CA LEU A 112 -7.82 10.81 -20.72
C LEU A 112 -8.64 11.34 -19.51
N GLY A 113 -8.25 11.04 -18.27
CA GLY A 113 -8.95 11.54 -17.06
C GLY A 113 -8.90 13.07 -16.90
N TRP A 114 -7.82 13.70 -17.36
CA TRP A 114 -7.63 15.15 -17.28
C TRP A 114 -8.57 15.93 -18.21
N LEU A 115 -9.12 15.28 -19.25
CA LEU A 115 -10.08 15.90 -20.17
C LEU A 115 -11.48 15.99 -19.58
N ALA A 116 -11.89 14.99 -18.77
CA ALA A 116 -13.18 14.99 -18.06
C ALA A 116 -13.18 16.04 -16.93
N ALA A 117 -12.12 16.05 -16.13
CA ALA A 117 -11.83 17.08 -15.14
C ALA A 117 -11.80 18.51 -15.73
N GLY A 118 -11.25 18.67 -16.93
CA GLY A 118 -11.26 19.94 -17.66
C GLY A 118 -12.66 20.40 -18.11
N GLY A 119 -13.53 19.48 -18.52
CA GLY A 119 -14.90 19.76 -18.96
C GLY A 119 -15.79 20.34 -17.85
N ALA A 120 -15.75 19.76 -16.65
CA ALA A 120 -16.50 20.24 -15.50
C ALA A 120 -16.06 21.67 -15.08
N VAL A 121 -14.76 21.94 -15.16
CA VAL A 121 -14.18 23.26 -14.87
C VAL A 121 -14.57 24.28 -15.94
N ILE A 122 -14.58 23.90 -17.22
CA ILE A 122 -15.06 24.75 -18.32
C ILE A 122 -16.52 25.16 -18.06
N ALA A 123 -17.42 24.20 -17.79
CA ALA A 123 -18.83 24.51 -17.52
C ALA A 123 -19.02 25.46 -16.32
N GLY A 124 -18.23 25.28 -15.26
CA GLY A 124 -18.24 26.18 -14.09
C GLY A 124 -17.64 27.58 -14.36
N LEU A 125 -16.69 27.69 -15.30
CA LEU A 125 -16.01 28.94 -15.67
C LEU A 125 -16.78 29.78 -16.69
N LEU A 126 -17.53 29.15 -17.60
CA LEU A 126 -18.14 29.82 -18.74
C LEU A 126 -19.12 30.93 -18.31
N TYR A 127 -19.95 30.69 -17.30
CA TYR A 127 -20.89 31.71 -16.83
C TYR A 127 -20.22 32.99 -16.28
N PRO A 128 -19.33 32.92 -15.26
CA PRO A 128 -18.68 34.13 -14.75
C PRO A 128 -17.80 34.83 -15.78
N LEU A 129 -17.17 34.08 -16.71
CA LEU A 129 -16.41 34.68 -17.81
C LEU A 129 -17.30 35.41 -18.83
N PHE A 130 -18.51 34.93 -19.10
CA PHE A 130 -19.44 35.56 -20.07
C PHE A 130 -20.29 36.70 -19.50
N TYR A 131 -20.68 36.65 -18.23
CA TYR A 131 -21.70 37.56 -17.66
C TYR A 131 -21.23 38.42 -16.48
N GLU A 132 -20.17 38.06 -15.73
CA GLU A 132 -19.63 38.93 -14.65
C GLU A 132 -18.59 39.93 -15.14
N LYS A 133 -17.75 39.56 -16.12
CA LYS A 133 -16.92 40.53 -16.84
C LYS A 133 -17.75 41.09 -17.99
N GLU A 134 -17.88 42.42 -18.11
CA GLU A 134 -18.65 43.12 -19.16
C GLU A 134 -18.18 42.86 -20.62
N GLU A 135 -17.29 41.89 -20.81
CA GLU A 135 -16.69 41.48 -22.08
C GLU A 135 -17.36 40.18 -22.55
N GLN A 136 -18.32 40.31 -23.49
CA GLN A 136 -19.14 39.21 -24.02
C GLN A 136 -18.36 38.21 -24.92
N TYR A 137 -17.23 37.68 -24.48
CA TYR A 137 -16.47 36.66 -25.21
C TYR A 137 -15.68 35.75 -24.27
N ILE A 138 -15.50 34.48 -24.65
CA ILE A 138 -14.66 33.52 -23.92
C ILE A 138 -13.20 33.89 -24.20
N PRO A 139 -12.34 34.10 -23.19
CA PRO A 139 -10.93 34.33 -23.43
C PRO A 139 -10.25 33.05 -23.94
N GLU A 140 -9.52 33.16 -25.06
CA GLU A 140 -8.84 32.02 -25.67
C GLU A 140 -7.30 32.18 -25.76
N PRO A 141 -6.52 31.12 -25.46
CA PRO A 141 -6.95 29.85 -24.88
C PRO A 141 -7.38 29.99 -23.42
N LEU A 142 -8.29 29.12 -22.99
CA LEU A 142 -8.60 28.93 -21.58
C LEU A 142 -7.51 28.06 -20.94
N VAL A 143 -6.96 28.49 -19.80
CA VAL A 143 -5.97 27.70 -19.05
C VAL A 143 -6.61 27.13 -17.82
N ILE A 144 -6.40 25.84 -17.58
CA ILE A 144 -6.82 25.20 -16.34
C ILE A 144 -5.54 24.86 -15.55
N PRO A 145 -5.27 25.54 -14.42
CA PRO A 145 -4.09 25.28 -13.60
C PRO A 145 -4.09 23.85 -13.01
N PRO A 146 -2.91 23.25 -12.72
CA PRO A 146 -2.83 21.90 -12.15
C PRO A 146 -3.70 21.68 -10.91
N ALA A 147 -3.64 22.61 -9.95
CA ALA A 147 -4.44 22.53 -8.73
C ALA A 147 -5.95 22.51 -9.01
N LYS A 148 -6.41 23.18 -10.07
CA LYS A 148 -7.83 23.23 -10.45
C LYS A 148 -8.28 22.04 -11.28
N LEU A 149 -7.35 21.38 -11.97
CA LEU A 149 -7.58 20.06 -12.57
C LEU A 149 -7.68 18.97 -11.50
N GLU A 150 -6.86 19.05 -10.45
CA GLU A 150 -6.91 18.09 -9.34
C GLU A 150 -8.17 18.27 -8.48
N ASP A 151 -8.52 19.52 -8.15
CA ASP A 151 -9.75 19.85 -7.41
C ASP A 151 -11.02 19.37 -8.13
N SER A 152 -11.01 19.35 -9.48
CA SER A 152 -12.20 19.01 -10.25
C SER A 152 -12.50 17.52 -10.36
N PHE A 153 -11.56 16.64 -10.00
CA PHE A 153 -11.86 15.21 -9.82
C PHE A 153 -12.83 14.97 -8.65
N ASN A 154 -12.84 15.85 -7.64
CA ASN A 154 -13.80 15.77 -6.53
C ASN A 154 -15.19 16.33 -6.92
N MET A 155 -15.29 17.13 -7.99
CA MET A 155 -16.58 17.62 -8.50
C MET A 155 -17.42 16.50 -9.13
N GLU A 156 -16.77 15.42 -9.62
CA GLU A 156 -17.44 14.28 -10.24
C GLU A 156 -18.35 13.51 -9.26
N THR A 157 -18.09 13.64 -7.94
CA THR A 157 -18.82 12.95 -6.87
C THR A 157 -19.70 13.86 -6.01
N ALA A 158 -19.75 15.17 -6.28
CA ALA A 158 -20.41 16.16 -5.43
C ALA A 158 -21.95 16.20 -5.64
N THR A 159 -22.73 16.17 -4.55
CA THR A 159 -24.21 16.24 -4.61
C THR A 159 -24.73 17.64 -4.91
N ALA A 160 -23.92 18.66 -4.67
CA ALA A 160 -24.17 20.04 -5.06
C ALA A 160 -22.82 20.72 -5.29
N ILE A 161 -22.69 21.46 -6.38
CA ILE A 161 -21.46 22.20 -6.71
C ILE A 161 -21.71 23.65 -6.37
N VAL A 162 -20.98 24.18 -5.38
CA VAL A 162 -21.01 25.61 -5.08
C VAL A 162 -19.86 26.30 -5.80
N ILE A 163 -20.17 27.06 -6.85
CA ILE A 163 -19.19 27.86 -7.60
C ILE A 163 -18.98 29.17 -6.85
N VAL A 164 -17.74 29.40 -6.40
CA VAL A 164 -17.37 30.63 -5.69
C VAL A 164 -16.26 31.35 -6.46
N THR A 165 -16.57 32.55 -6.98
CA THR A 165 -15.59 33.50 -7.53
C THR A 165 -15.06 34.42 -6.41
N GLU A 166 -13.86 34.97 -6.58
CA GLU A 166 -13.26 35.84 -5.57
C GLU A 166 -14.09 37.14 -5.40
N GLY A 167 -14.80 37.25 -4.26
CA GLY A 167 -15.65 38.40 -3.93
C GLY A 167 -17.14 38.27 -4.29
N GLY A 168 -17.56 37.16 -4.91
CA GLY A 168 -18.96 36.88 -5.25
C GLY A 168 -19.72 36.08 -4.18
N SER A 169 -21.06 36.13 -4.20
CA SER A 169 -21.91 35.20 -3.44
C SER A 169 -21.88 33.83 -4.11
N GLY A 170 -21.43 32.79 -3.41
CA GLY A 170 -21.37 31.43 -3.95
C GLY A 170 -22.70 30.97 -4.54
N MET A 171 -22.66 30.38 -5.73
CA MET A 171 -23.85 29.89 -6.45
C MET A 171 -23.88 28.37 -6.38
N THR A 172 -24.96 27.81 -5.84
CA THR A 172 -25.15 26.36 -5.73
C THR A 172 -25.85 25.81 -6.97
N VAL A 173 -25.18 24.90 -7.69
CA VAL A 173 -25.76 24.09 -8.75
C VAL A 173 -26.00 22.69 -8.20
N THR A 174 -27.27 22.34 -7.95
CA THR A 174 -27.65 20.99 -7.53
C THR A 174 -27.81 20.11 -8.76
N ALA A 175 -26.99 19.06 -8.91
CA ALA A 175 -27.21 18.05 -9.92
C ALA A 175 -28.58 17.36 -9.67
N PRO A 176 -29.38 17.05 -10.71
CA PRO A 176 -30.64 16.35 -10.50
C PRO A 176 -30.39 14.97 -9.87
N PRO A 177 -31.28 14.49 -8.98
CA PRO A 177 -31.09 13.22 -8.28
C PRO A 177 -31.10 12.05 -9.26
N GLU A 178 -30.22 11.08 -9.01
CA GLU A 178 -30.03 9.83 -9.75
C GLU A 178 -31.37 9.15 -10.09
N GLN A 179 -31.60 8.80 -11.36
CA GLN A 179 -32.74 7.96 -11.75
C GLN A 179 -32.45 6.50 -11.38
N ASP A 180 -33.41 5.85 -10.71
CA ASP A 180 -33.41 4.46 -10.23
C ASP A 180 -32.76 3.48 -11.23
N LYS A 181 -31.78 2.66 -10.78
CA LYS A 181 -31.23 1.51 -11.52
C LYS A 181 -31.56 0.19 -10.80
N ALA A 182 -31.74 -0.91 -11.54
CA ALA A 182 -31.95 -2.23 -10.95
C ALA A 182 -30.67 -2.82 -10.34
N THR A 183 -30.62 -2.92 -9.01
CA THR A 183 -29.61 -3.70 -8.28
C THR A 183 -30.26 -4.96 -7.68
N GLY A 184 -29.60 -6.11 -7.83
CA GLY A 184 -30.16 -7.37 -7.35
C GLY A 184 -29.26 -8.58 -7.59
N PRO A 185 -29.55 -9.72 -6.92
CA PRO A 185 -28.76 -10.94 -6.98
C PRO A 185 -28.81 -11.59 -8.37
N PRO A 186 -27.85 -12.46 -8.71
CA PRO A 186 -27.85 -13.19 -9.98
C PRO A 186 -29.19 -13.86 -10.29
N ALA A 187 -29.64 -13.76 -11.54
CA ALA A 187 -30.83 -14.48 -11.98
C ALA A 187 -30.60 -16.00 -11.84
N ILE A 188 -31.58 -16.70 -11.27
CA ILE A 188 -31.52 -18.16 -11.12
C ILE A 188 -32.12 -18.79 -12.36
N ILE A 189 -31.33 -19.57 -13.12
CA ILE A 189 -31.76 -20.20 -14.37
C ILE A 189 -31.96 -21.70 -14.16
N THR A 190 -33.20 -22.12 -13.98
CA THR A 190 -33.54 -23.52 -13.68
C THR A 190 -34.12 -24.22 -14.90
N THR A 191 -33.61 -25.40 -15.23
CA THR A 191 -34.29 -26.34 -16.13
C THR A 191 -35.33 -27.10 -15.34
N LEU A 192 -36.60 -27.02 -15.73
CA LEU A 192 -37.66 -27.75 -15.05
C LEU A 192 -37.55 -29.26 -15.31
N ALA A 193 -37.22 -30.04 -14.28
CA ALA A 193 -37.17 -31.50 -14.38
C ALA A 193 -38.57 -32.14 -14.44
N SER A 194 -39.60 -31.40 -14.04
CA SER A 194 -41.02 -31.77 -14.05
C SER A 194 -41.89 -30.51 -14.13
N ALA A 195 -43.17 -30.64 -14.48
CA ALA A 195 -44.07 -29.49 -14.53
C ALA A 195 -44.15 -28.74 -13.19
N GLY A 196 -44.01 -27.41 -13.22
CA GLY A 196 -43.94 -26.53 -12.05
C GLY A 196 -43.83 -25.05 -12.46
N HIS A 197 -44.29 -24.12 -11.61
CA HIS A 197 -44.25 -22.65 -11.85
C HIS A 197 -44.83 -22.18 -13.21
N GLY A 198 -45.82 -22.91 -13.75
CA GLY A 198 -46.43 -22.59 -15.05
C GLY A 198 -45.69 -23.15 -16.27
N GLY A 199 -44.53 -23.79 -16.09
CA GLY A 199 -43.76 -24.45 -17.14
C GLY A 199 -43.89 -25.98 -17.16
N SER A 200 -43.54 -26.57 -18.29
CA SER A 200 -43.45 -28.01 -18.54
C SER A 200 -42.04 -28.54 -18.30
N ALA A 201 -41.92 -29.86 -18.15
CA ALA A 201 -40.60 -30.50 -18.05
C ALA A 201 -39.75 -30.20 -19.30
N GLY A 202 -38.55 -29.67 -19.09
CA GLY A 202 -37.62 -29.24 -20.14
C GLY A 202 -37.61 -27.73 -20.39
N ASP A 203 -38.61 -26.98 -19.91
CA ASP A 203 -38.64 -25.52 -20.02
C ASP A 203 -37.54 -24.88 -19.15
N VAL A 204 -37.15 -23.65 -19.51
CA VAL A 204 -36.17 -22.86 -18.76
C VAL A 204 -36.91 -21.78 -17.98
N GLU A 205 -36.74 -21.79 -16.67
CA GLU A 205 -37.23 -20.75 -15.76
C GLU A 205 -36.10 -19.77 -15.43
N ILE A 206 -36.31 -18.48 -15.69
CA ILE A 206 -35.46 -17.37 -15.23
C ILE A 206 -36.15 -16.71 -14.04
N GLN A 207 -35.55 -16.85 -12.86
CA GLN A 207 -36.05 -16.20 -11.64
C GLN A 207 -35.27 -14.91 -11.36
N LEU A 208 -36.02 -13.84 -11.15
CA LEU A 208 -35.53 -12.49 -10.82
C LEU A 208 -36.08 -12.07 -9.45
N GLN A 209 -35.33 -11.22 -8.75
CA GLN A 209 -35.90 -10.50 -7.61
C GLN A 209 -37.02 -9.57 -8.09
N ALA A 210 -38.03 -9.34 -7.24
CA ALA A 210 -39.25 -8.64 -7.65
C ALA A 210 -39.00 -7.19 -8.08
N ASP A 211 -38.10 -6.49 -7.39
CA ASP A 211 -37.64 -5.14 -7.73
C ASP A 211 -36.91 -5.06 -9.08
N VAL A 212 -36.01 -6.01 -9.36
CA VAL A 212 -35.33 -6.13 -10.66
C VAL A 212 -36.35 -6.38 -11.78
N ALA A 213 -37.32 -7.25 -11.55
CA ALA A 213 -38.38 -7.53 -12.52
C ALA A 213 -39.26 -6.30 -12.79
N ASP A 214 -39.63 -5.55 -11.75
CA ASP A 214 -40.44 -4.33 -11.87
C ASP A 214 -39.67 -3.19 -12.56
N HIS A 215 -38.37 -3.04 -12.28
CA HIS A 215 -37.51 -2.05 -12.95
C HIS A 215 -37.35 -2.32 -14.43
N ILE A 216 -37.00 -3.56 -14.82
CA ILE A 216 -36.84 -3.92 -16.24
C ILE A 216 -38.13 -3.73 -17.01
N LYS A 217 -39.27 -4.06 -16.38
CA LYS A 217 -40.58 -3.80 -16.96
C LYS A 217 -40.82 -2.30 -17.17
N LEU A 218 -40.51 -1.47 -16.18
CA LEU A 218 -40.65 -0.02 -16.29
C LEU A 218 -39.77 0.54 -17.40
N LEU A 219 -38.48 0.18 -17.41
CA LEU A 219 -37.49 0.56 -18.41
C LEU A 219 -38.00 0.25 -19.82
N LEU A 220 -38.33 -1.01 -20.10
CA LEU A 220 -38.81 -1.43 -21.42
C LEU A 220 -40.15 -0.80 -21.81
N SER A 221 -41.00 -0.44 -20.86
CA SER A 221 -42.27 0.24 -21.14
C SER A 221 -42.14 1.75 -21.39
N ALA A 222 -41.10 2.37 -20.85
CA ALA A 222 -40.87 3.82 -20.92
C ALA A 222 -39.93 4.22 -22.06
N SER A 223 -39.06 3.31 -22.53
CA SER A 223 -38.12 3.57 -23.62
C SER A 223 -38.77 3.53 -25.02
N ASP A 224 -38.25 4.34 -25.96
CA ASP A 224 -38.56 4.18 -27.39
C ASP A 224 -37.76 2.98 -27.95
N ASN A 225 -38.39 1.81 -27.93
CA ASN A 225 -37.79 0.59 -28.45
C ASN A 225 -37.93 0.45 -29.98
N THR A 226 -38.44 1.47 -30.68
CA THR A 226 -38.63 1.41 -32.14
C THR A 226 -37.50 2.09 -32.92
N ASN A 227 -36.67 2.87 -32.24
CA ASN A 227 -35.60 3.67 -32.84
C ASN A 227 -34.31 3.55 -32.01
N CYS A 228 -33.39 2.67 -32.44
CA CYS A 228 -32.12 2.44 -31.76
C CYS A 228 -31.00 2.12 -32.76
N ASP A 229 -29.74 2.25 -32.32
CA ASP A 229 -28.53 2.24 -33.17
C ASP A 229 -28.23 0.89 -33.87
N VAL A 230 -29.04 -0.15 -33.62
CA VAL A 230 -29.10 -1.39 -34.42
C VAL A 230 -30.27 -1.33 -35.41
N GLY A 231 -30.21 -0.39 -36.35
CA GLY A 231 -31.33 -0.11 -37.25
C GLY A 231 -30.96 -0.10 -38.73
N ASP A 232 -30.24 0.92 -39.17
CA ASP A 232 -30.36 1.31 -40.58
C ASP A 232 -29.36 0.63 -41.54
N ASP A 233 -28.19 0.23 -41.06
CA ASP A 233 -27.18 -0.45 -41.90
C ASP A 233 -27.31 -1.98 -41.93
N PHE A 234 -27.95 -2.58 -40.92
CA PHE A 234 -28.06 -4.04 -40.79
C PHE A 234 -29.42 -4.62 -41.21
N PHE A 235 -30.51 -3.88 -41.02
CA PHE A 235 -31.86 -4.33 -41.35
C PHE A 235 -32.41 -3.55 -42.53
N ASN A 236 -31.73 -3.64 -43.68
CA ASN A 236 -32.28 -3.10 -44.91
C ASN A 236 -33.58 -3.85 -45.27
N SER A 237 -34.70 -3.22 -44.95
CA SER A 237 -36.11 -3.58 -45.24
C SER A 237 -36.68 -4.78 -44.47
N ASN A 238 -37.71 -4.56 -43.65
CA ASN A 238 -38.93 -5.38 -43.43
C ASN A 238 -38.89 -6.92 -43.60
N THR A 239 -37.79 -7.61 -43.30
CA THR A 239 -37.59 -9.02 -43.73
C THR A 239 -37.48 -10.03 -42.62
N ILE A 240 -37.64 -9.64 -41.35
CA ILE A 240 -37.63 -10.59 -40.23
C ILE A 240 -38.87 -10.37 -39.35
N HIS A 241 -39.96 -11.01 -39.72
CA HIS A 241 -41.10 -11.24 -38.84
C HIS A 241 -41.23 -12.74 -38.64
N THR A 242 -40.89 -13.23 -37.44
CA THR A 242 -41.55 -14.45 -36.98
C THR A 242 -43.04 -14.13 -36.90
N ARG A 243 -43.92 -15.07 -37.24
CA ARG A 243 -45.37 -14.81 -37.46
C ARG A 243 -46.12 -14.09 -36.31
N ASP A 244 -45.51 -13.83 -35.15
CA ASP A 244 -46.13 -13.17 -33.99
C ASP A 244 -45.20 -12.28 -33.10
N VAL A 245 -43.91 -12.04 -33.41
CA VAL A 245 -42.99 -11.21 -32.56
C VAL A 245 -42.13 -10.23 -33.38
N ASP A 246 -42.09 -8.95 -32.97
CA ASP A 246 -41.26 -7.89 -33.56
C ASP A 246 -39.83 -7.91 -32.99
N LEU A 247 -38.90 -8.48 -33.77
CA LEU A 247 -37.52 -8.69 -33.32
C LEU A 247 -36.67 -7.42 -33.34
N SER A 248 -37.06 -6.37 -34.06
CA SER A 248 -36.38 -5.07 -34.02
C SER A 248 -36.58 -4.41 -32.66
N SER A 249 -37.83 -4.39 -32.19
CA SER A 249 -38.16 -3.90 -30.84
C SER A 249 -37.48 -4.73 -29.74
N VAL A 250 -37.35 -6.05 -29.93
CA VAL A 250 -36.60 -6.93 -29.00
C VAL A 250 -35.11 -6.57 -28.94
N ALA A 251 -34.49 -6.31 -30.09
CA ALA A 251 -33.08 -5.91 -30.14
C ALA A 251 -32.85 -4.54 -29.48
N CYS A 252 -33.72 -3.56 -29.73
CA CYS A 252 -33.66 -2.24 -29.09
C CYS A 252 -33.90 -2.33 -27.58
N GLY A 253 -34.88 -3.12 -27.13
CA GLY A 253 -35.10 -3.35 -25.71
C GLY A 253 -33.89 -3.99 -25.01
N ALA A 254 -33.18 -4.89 -25.70
CA ALA A 254 -31.95 -5.48 -25.17
C ALA A 254 -30.82 -4.46 -25.03
N GLN A 255 -30.73 -3.47 -25.94
CA GLN A 255 -29.77 -2.37 -25.80
C GLN A 255 -30.09 -1.48 -24.60
N ASN A 256 -31.37 -1.14 -24.41
CA ASN A 256 -31.82 -0.34 -23.27
C ASN A 256 -31.47 -1.03 -21.95
N ILE A 257 -31.66 -2.35 -21.84
CA ILE A 257 -31.25 -3.15 -20.67
C ILE A 257 -29.73 -3.13 -20.47
N LEU A 258 -28.94 -3.24 -21.55
CA LEU A 258 -27.48 -3.21 -21.46
C LEU A 258 -26.94 -1.85 -21.06
N ALA A 259 -27.54 -0.77 -21.57
CA ALA A 259 -27.18 0.60 -21.25
C ALA A 259 -27.56 0.98 -19.81
N ASP A 260 -28.71 0.51 -19.32
CA ASP A 260 -29.13 0.68 -17.92
C ASP A 260 -28.19 -0.08 -16.94
N GLY A 261 -27.72 -1.26 -17.34
CA GLY A 261 -26.92 -2.15 -16.50
C GLY A 261 -25.40 -1.89 -16.50
N ILE A 262 -24.78 -1.62 -17.64
CA ILE A 262 -23.30 -1.58 -17.72
C ILE A 262 -22.75 -0.20 -17.30
N ASN A 263 -21.83 -0.16 -16.33
CA ASN A 263 -21.14 1.05 -15.87
C ASN A 263 -19.64 0.80 -15.67
N ARG A 264 -18.87 1.79 -15.21
CA ARG A 264 -17.40 1.68 -15.03
C ARG A 264 -16.99 0.76 -13.86
N ASP A 265 -17.84 0.60 -12.84
CA ASP A 265 -17.62 -0.25 -11.67
C ASP A 265 -17.97 -1.73 -11.91
N GLY A 266 -18.57 -2.05 -13.07
CA GLY A 266 -18.86 -3.41 -13.49
C GLY A 266 -20.18 -3.53 -14.24
N PHE A 267 -20.89 -4.63 -14.00
CA PHE A 267 -22.18 -4.92 -14.61
C PHE A 267 -23.07 -5.65 -13.59
N PRO A 268 -24.41 -5.54 -13.69
CA PRO A 268 -25.32 -6.20 -12.78
C PRO A 268 -25.21 -7.71 -12.95
N ASN A 269 -24.86 -8.40 -11.86
CA ASN A 269 -24.75 -9.86 -11.84
C ASN A 269 -26.07 -10.57 -12.18
N TRP A 270 -27.22 -9.90 -12.03
CA TRP A 270 -28.52 -10.44 -12.45
C TRP A 270 -28.65 -10.60 -13.97
N LEU A 271 -27.89 -9.83 -14.75
CA LEU A 271 -27.90 -9.83 -16.21
C LEU A 271 -26.87 -10.81 -16.81
N LEU A 272 -25.85 -11.22 -16.04
CA LEU A 272 -24.80 -12.13 -16.51
C LEU A 272 -25.33 -13.57 -16.61
N MET A 273 -25.81 -13.94 -17.80
CA MET A 273 -26.39 -15.26 -18.05
C MET A 273 -25.54 -16.10 -19.00
N ASN A 274 -25.41 -17.41 -18.73
CA ASN A 274 -24.62 -18.30 -19.58
C ASN A 274 -25.28 -18.52 -20.95
N PRO A 275 -24.59 -18.22 -22.07
CA PRO A 275 -25.12 -18.45 -23.42
C PRO A 275 -25.53 -19.90 -23.70
N ALA A 276 -24.88 -20.88 -23.08
CA ALA A 276 -25.20 -22.30 -23.27
C ALA A 276 -26.58 -22.70 -22.70
N ARG A 277 -27.20 -21.84 -21.89
CA ARG A 277 -28.55 -22.07 -21.35
C ARG A 277 -29.66 -21.63 -22.30
N PHE A 278 -29.35 -20.86 -23.34
CA PHE A 278 -30.32 -20.35 -24.32
C PHE A 278 -29.92 -20.69 -25.76
N PRO A 279 -29.99 -21.98 -26.15
CA PRO A 279 -29.71 -22.41 -27.53
C PRO A 279 -30.89 -22.09 -28.45
N TRP A 280 -31.02 -20.82 -28.86
CA TRP A 280 -32.07 -20.39 -29.80
C TRP A 280 -31.90 -21.10 -31.13
N THR A 281 -33.02 -21.52 -31.74
CA THR A 281 -32.96 -22.33 -32.97
C THR A 281 -33.88 -21.87 -34.08
N ASN A 282 -34.72 -20.87 -33.82
CA ASN A 282 -35.37 -20.15 -34.91
C ASN A 282 -34.31 -19.21 -35.53
N ALA A 283 -34.05 -19.38 -36.82
CA ALA A 283 -33.01 -18.62 -37.54
C ALA A 283 -33.17 -17.11 -37.38
N GLU A 284 -34.41 -16.61 -37.36
CA GLU A 284 -34.73 -15.19 -37.20
C GLU A 284 -34.37 -14.68 -35.79
N VAL A 285 -34.65 -15.47 -34.76
CA VAL A 285 -34.31 -15.15 -33.35
C VAL A 285 -32.80 -15.22 -33.13
N VAL A 286 -32.13 -16.19 -33.77
CA VAL A 286 -30.67 -16.33 -33.73
C VAL A 286 -29.99 -15.12 -34.38
N ALA A 287 -30.49 -14.65 -35.52
CA ALA A 287 -29.96 -13.48 -36.21
C ALA A 287 -30.09 -12.20 -35.36
N ALA A 288 -31.24 -12.03 -34.68
CA ALA A 288 -31.46 -10.90 -33.78
C ALA A 288 -30.53 -10.96 -32.55
N ALA A 289 -30.39 -12.11 -31.90
CA ALA A 289 -29.50 -12.30 -30.75
C ALA A 289 -28.03 -12.03 -31.10
N ASN A 290 -27.56 -12.55 -32.24
CA ASN A 290 -26.19 -12.32 -32.72
C ASN A 290 -25.94 -10.85 -33.08
N THR A 291 -26.97 -10.11 -33.49
CA THR A 291 -26.86 -8.68 -33.76
C THR A 291 -26.63 -7.88 -32.48
N VAL A 292 -27.37 -8.17 -31.41
CA VAL A 292 -27.18 -7.53 -30.10
C VAL A 292 -25.80 -7.88 -29.52
N ILE A 293 -25.36 -9.14 -29.62
CA ILE A 293 -24.02 -9.56 -29.18
C ILE A 293 -22.92 -8.80 -29.93
N ARG A 294 -23.04 -8.66 -31.25
CA ARG A 294 -22.06 -7.92 -32.06
C ARG A 294 -22.05 -6.45 -31.71
N TRP A 295 -23.22 -5.84 -31.56
CA TRP A 295 -23.32 -4.45 -31.13
C TRP A 295 -22.63 -4.27 -29.77
N ALA A 296 -22.93 -5.13 -28.80
CA ALA A 296 -22.28 -5.08 -27.50
C ALA A 296 -20.76 -5.18 -27.66
N LEU A 297 -20.23 -6.21 -28.35
CA LEU A 297 -18.79 -6.41 -28.54
C LEU A 297 -18.09 -5.24 -29.23
N ASN A 298 -18.75 -4.57 -30.16
CA ASN A 298 -18.22 -3.41 -30.86
C ASN A 298 -18.33 -2.10 -30.06
N SER A 299 -19.28 -2.03 -29.12
CA SER A 299 -19.55 -0.87 -28.28
C SER A 299 -18.88 -0.97 -26.90
N ALA A 300 -18.48 -2.16 -26.45
CA ALA A 300 -18.11 -2.40 -25.04
C ALA A 300 -16.70 -2.01 -24.61
N THR A 301 -15.73 -1.89 -25.53
CA THR A 301 -14.50 -1.17 -25.19
C THR A 301 -14.77 0.31 -24.85
N ARG A 302 -15.98 0.80 -25.14
CA ARG A 302 -16.47 2.15 -24.78
C ARG A 302 -17.47 2.16 -23.61
N LEU A 303 -18.13 1.03 -23.29
CA LEU A 303 -19.10 0.92 -22.17
C LEU A 303 -18.42 0.61 -20.83
N ASN A 304 -17.50 -0.35 -20.80
CA ASN A 304 -16.58 -0.58 -19.68
C ASN A 304 -15.41 -1.47 -20.15
N ALA A 305 -14.20 -0.91 -20.14
CA ALA A 305 -12.98 -1.56 -20.61
C ALA A 305 -12.50 -2.74 -19.73
N ALA A 306 -13.03 -2.87 -18.50
CA ALA A 306 -12.76 -3.99 -17.59
C ALA A 306 -13.61 -5.23 -17.91
N ILE A 307 -14.69 -5.11 -18.69
CA ILE A 307 -15.57 -6.23 -19.06
C ILE A 307 -14.92 -7.03 -20.20
N THR A 308 -14.67 -8.31 -19.94
CA THR A 308 -14.09 -9.19 -20.96
C THR A 308 -15.11 -9.45 -22.08
N PRO A 309 -14.67 -9.74 -23.32
CA PRO A 309 -15.56 -10.13 -24.41
C PRO A 309 -16.50 -11.29 -24.06
N GLY A 310 -16.06 -12.21 -23.18
CA GLY A 310 -16.86 -13.34 -22.71
C GLY A 310 -17.98 -12.96 -21.74
N GLU A 311 -17.74 -12.02 -20.83
CA GLU A 311 -18.76 -11.50 -19.90
C GLU A 311 -19.79 -10.68 -20.65
N LEU A 312 -19.33 -9.83 -21.55
CA LEU A 312 -20.18 -9.01 -22.38
C LEU A 312 -21.13 -9.84 -23.26
N GLN A 313 -20.63 -10.95 -23.79
CA GLN A 313 -21.43 -11.93 -24.51
C GLN A 313 -22.51 -12.55 -23.61
N GLY A 314 -22.22 -12.83 -22.34
CA GLY A 314 -23.20 -13.31 -21.37
C GLY A 314 -24.27 -12.26 -21.04
N LEU A 315 -23.86 -11.00 -20.87
CA LEU A 315 -24.76 -9.86 -20.64
C LEU A 315 -25.70 -9.63 -21.82
N ALA A 316 -25.16 -9.62 -23.06
CA ALA A 316 -25.95 -9.43 -24.26
C ALA A 316 -26.97 -10.56 -24.48
N VAL A 317 -26.62 -11.80 -24.14
CA VAL A 317 -27.55 -12.93 -24.19
C VAL A 317 -28.63 -12.82 -23.11
N GLY A 318 -28.28 -12.43 -21.88
CA GLY A 318 -29.25 -12.19 -20.81
C GLY A 318 -30.23 -11.07 -21.16
N ALA A 319 -29.72 -9.95 -21.67
CA ALA A 319 -30.53 -8.80 -22.09
C ALA A 319 -31.48 -9.17 -23.23
N PHE A 320 -31.00 -9.92 -24.22
CA PHE A 320 -31.85 -10.41 -25.30
C PHE A 320 -32.94 -11.36 -24.81
N ALA A 321 -32.62 -12.30 -23.90
CA ALA A 321 -33.61 -13.24 -23.36
C ALA A 321 -34.71 -12.53 -22.56
N LEU A 322 -34.35 -11.52 -21.76
CA LEU A 322 -35.29 -10.72 -20.98
C LEU A 322 -36.13 -9.82 -21.89
N SER A 323 -35.53 -9.14 -22.87
CA SER A 323 -36.28 -8.36 -23.85
C SER A 323 -37.26 -9.24 -24.66
N TRP A 324 -36.81 -10.43 -25.10
CA TRP A 324 -37.65 -11.38 -25.80
C TRP A 324 -38.85 -11.84 -24.95
N LEU A 325 -38.62 -12.13 -23.66
CA LEU A 325 -39.69 -12.47 -22.71
C LEU A 325 -40.72 -11.35 -22.58
N TYR A 326 -40.28 -10.09 -22.49
CA TYR A 326 -41.19 -8.93 -22.39
C TYR A 326 -42.05 -8.78 -23.64
N PHE A 327 -41.47 -8.81 -24.84
CA PHE A 327 -42.23 -8.62 -26.08
C PHE A 327 -43.08 -9.84 -26.46
N ASN A 328 -42.72 -11.05 -26.00
CA ASN A 328 -43.52 -12.25 -26.23
C ASN A 328 -44.66 -12.44 -25.21
N ASN A 329 -44.44 -12.05 -23.95
CA ASN A 329 -45.39 -12.28 -22.85
C ASN A 329 -46.12 -11.00 -22.39
N GLY A 330 -45.69 -9.82 -22.84
CA GLY A 330 -46.20 -8.51 -22.44
C GLY A 330 -45.81 -8.06 -21.03
N ASN A 331 -44.92 -8.79 -20.35
CA ASN A 331 -44.53 -8.54 -18.97
C ASN A 331 -43.22 -9.24 -18.59
N ILE A 332 -42.49 -8.68 -17.62
CA ILE A 332 -41.44 -9.37 -16.84
C ILE A 332 -41.96 -9.57 -15.41
N ALA A 333 -41.73 -10.75 -14.85
CA ALA A 333 -42.11 -11.11 -13.49
C ALA A 333 -40.91 -11.69 -12.72
N SER A 334 -41.12 -12.03 -11.45
CA SER A 334 -40.08 -12.72 -10.65
C SER A 334 -39.80 -14.15 -11.10
N SER A 335 -40.70 -14.78 -11.87
CA SER A 335 -40.49 -16.07 -12.52
C SER A 335 -40.95 -15.97 -13.98
N ASN A 336 -40.04 -16.26 -14.90
CA ASN A 336 -40.27 -16.14 -16.35
C ASN A 336 -39.93 -17.46 -17.04
N ILE A 337 -40.86 -18.01 -17.81
CA ILE A 337 -40.70 -19.29 -18.49
C ILE A 337 -40.39 -19.08 -19.97
N ILE A 338 -39.28 -19.65 -20.43
CA ILE A 338 -38.98 -19.84 -21.85
C ILE A 338 -39.32 -21.30 -22.20
N PRO A 339 -40.33 -21.54 -23.05
CA PRO A 339 -40.69 -22.89 -23.46
C PRO A 339 -39.52 -23.62 -24.12
N ALA A 340 -39.34 -24.91 -23.81
CA ALA A 340 -38.32 -25.75 -24.42
C ALA A 340 -38.45 -25.81 -25.94
N ALA A 341 -39.67 -25.64 -26.47
CA ALA A 341 -39.92 -25.57 -27.92
C ALA A 341 -39.22 -24.38 -28.60
N SER A 342 -38.93 -23.30 -27.86
CA SER A 342 -38.17 -22.15 -28.33
C SER A 342 -36.65 -22.41 -28.34
N LEU A 343 -36.19 -23.48 -27.66
CA LEU A 343 -34.78 -23.85 -27.43
C LEU A 343 -34.52 -25.31 -27.85
N ARG A 344 -34.16 -25.59 -29.11
CA ARG A 344 -34.03 -26.99 -29.61
C ARG A 344 -32.98 -27.79 -28.81
N GLY A 345 -33.40 -28.95 -28.31
CA GLY A 345 -32.56 -29.86 -27.52
C GLY A 345 -32.62 -29.64 -26.00
N GLY A 346 -33.34 -28.61 -25.54
CA GLY A 346 -33.45 -28.26 -24.12
C GLY A 346 -32.17 -27.63 -23.55
N PRO A 347 -32.21 -27.09 -22.33
CA PRO A 347 -31.06 -26.41 -21.67
C PRO A 347 -29.91 -27.35 -21.26
N SER A 348 -30.04 -28.65 -21.49
CA SER A 348 -28.98 -29.66 -21.44
C SER A 348 -28.38 -29.96 -22.82
N ALA A 349 -28.82 -29.27 -23.88
CA ALA A 349 -28.17 -29.28 -25.17
C ALA A 349 -26.80 -28.63 -25.04
N THR A 350 -25.78 -29.44 -24.74
CA THR A 350 -24.40 -29.13 -25.11
C THR A 350 -24.37 -28.77 -26.59
N LYS A 351 -23.69 -27.68 -26.95
CA LYS A 351 -23.22 -27.29 -28.30
C LYS A 351 -23.70 -28.26 -29.37
N CYS A 352 -24.59 -27.80 -30.26
CA CYS A 352 -25.04 -28.47 -31.49
C CYS A 352 -24.35 -29.83 -31.68
N PRO A 353 -25.02 -30.98 -31.42
CA PRO A 353 -24.37 -32.26 -31.21
C PRO A 353 -23.32 -32.50 -32.31
N LEU A 354 -22.05 -32.44 -31.91
CA LEU A 354 -20.85 -32.76 -32.69
C LEU A 354 -21.04 -32.63 -34.21
N GLN A 355 -20.71 -31.46 -34.75
CA GLN A 355 -20.43 -31.33 -36.18
C GLN A 355 -19.15 -30.56 -36.45
N THR A 356 -18.07 -31.30 -36.66
CA THR A 356 -17.32 -31.09 -37.91
C THR A 356 -18.20 -31.59 -39.06
N ALA A 357 -19.02 -30.72 -39.63
CA ALA A 357 -19.55 -30.93 -40.97
C ALA A 357 -18.49 -30.46 -41.96
N VAL A 358 -17.68 -31.37 -42.50
CA VAL A 358 -16.87 -31.11 -43.72
C VAL A 358 -17.73 -31.31 -44.99
N GLN A 359 -19.05 -31.42 -44.85
CA GLN A 359 -20.01 -31.42 -45.97
C GLN A 359 -21.34 -30.69 -45.64
N CYS A 360 -21.30 -29.56 -44.93
CA CYS A 360 -22.35 -28.55 -45.10
C CYS A 360 -21.86 -27.62 -46.22
N GLY A 361 -22.53 -27.65 -47.38
CA GLY A 361 -22.17 -26.79 -48.50
C GLY A 361 -22.28 -25.31 -48.13
N ALA A 362 -21.25 -24.53 -48.49
CA ALA A 362 -21.14 -23.08 -48.67
C ALA A 362 -21.83 -22.04 -47.73
N GLU A 363 -22.71 -22.40 -46.80
CA GLU A 363 -23.55 -21.41 -46.09
C GLU A 363 -23.55 -21.54 -44.55
N CYS A 364 -22.72 -22.39 -43.94
CA CYS A 364 -22.53 -22.40 -42.48
C CYS A 364 -21.14 -21.85 -42.12
N ALA A 365 -21.07 -20.62 -41.62
CA ALA A 365 -19.84 -20.01 -41.11
C ALA A 365 -19.82 -20.02 -39.58
N VAL A 366 -18.75 -20.54 -38.99
CA VAL A 366 -18.42 -20.33 -37.57
C VAL A 366 -17.69 -19.00 -37.48
N HIS A 367 -18.36 -17.98 -36.93
CA HIS A 367 -17.72 -16.71 -36.62
C HIS A 367 -17.04 -16.83 -35.25
N SER A 368 -15.76 -16.47 -35.17
CA SER A 368 -14.92 -16.60 -33.97
C SER A 368 -15.39 -15.76 -32.76
N TRP A 369 -16.42 -14.93 -32.93
CA TRP A 369 -16.91 -13.95 -31.96
C TRP A 369 -18.37 -14.17 -31.52
N ALA A 370 -19.08 -15.21 -31.99
CA ALA A 370 -20.47 -15.48 -31.62
C ALA A 370 -20.74 -16.98 -31.31
N PRO A 371 -21.50 -17.32 -30.25
CA PRO A 371 -21.73 -18.70 -29.82
C PRO A 371 -23.00 -19.36 -30.41
N GLN A 372 -23.92 -18.62 -31.03
CA GLN A 372 -25.19 -19.15 -31.55
C GLN A 372 -25.03 -19.52 -33.04
N PHE A 373 -25.21 -20.80 -33.36
CA PHE A 373 -25.00 -21.34 -34.71
C PHE A 373 -26.22 -21.12 -35.60
N ASP A 374 -26.01 -20.60 -36.81
CA ASP A 374 -26.98 -20.74 -37.89
C ASP A 374 -26.67 -22.03 -38.67
N CYS A 375 -27.54 -23.03 -38.56
CA CYS A 375 -27.37 -24.32 -39.23
C CYS A 375 -28.68 -24.76 -39.88
N THR A 376 -28.69 -24.74 -41.21
CA THR A 376 -29.86 -25.11 -42.01
C THR A 376 -30.06 -26.62 -42.18
N THR A 377 -29.12 -27.51 -41.76
CA THR A 377 -29.23 -28.98 -41.92
C THR A 377 -28.49 -29.85 -40.86
N THR A 378 -28.97 -31.09 -40.62
CA THR A 378 -28.66 -32.05 -39.50
C THR A 378 -27.51 -33.06 -39.76
N CYS A 379 -26.70 -33.44 -38.74
CA CYS A 379 -25.58 -34.42 -38.83
C CYS A 379 -25.28 -35.16 -37.47
N SER A 380 -24.48 -36.24 -37.50
CA SER A 380 -24.33 -37.32 -36.46
C SER A 380 -22.86 -37.71 -36.09
N THR A 381 -22.66 -38.50 -35.01
CA THR A 381 -21.54 -38.50 -33.98
C THR A 381 -20.42 -39.59 -34.04
N VAL A 382 -19.12 -39.24 -33.79
CA VAL A 382 -17.99 -40.06 -33.19
C VAL A 382 -16.86 -39.13 -32.57
N THR A 383 -15.99 -39.66 -31.68
CA THR A 383 -15.22 -39.07 -30.54
C THR A 383 -13.71 -38.71 -30.72
N SER A 384 -13.24 -37.53 -30.23
CA SER A 384 -12.12 -37.29 -29.25
C SER A 384 -11.61 -35.81 -29.15
N CYS A 385 -11.40 -35.32 -27.91
CA CYS A 385 -10.64 -34.16 -27.36
C CYS A 385 -10.73 -32.72 -27.95
N ASN A 386 -11.42 -31.82 -27.24
CA ASN A 386 -10.88 -30.64 -26.49
C ASN A 386 -12.09 -29.78 -26.02
N ALA A 387 -12.19 -29.45 -24.73
CA ALA A 387 -13.36 -28.76 -24.15
C ALA A 387 -12.94 -27.53 -23.35
N GLN A 388 -13.09 -26.35 -23.97
CA GLN A 388 -13.11 -25.06 -23.27
C GLN A 388 -14.53 -24.75 -22.78
N SER A 389 -14.56 -24.31 -21.52
CA SER A 389 -15.49 -23.38 -20.86
C SER A 389 -16.95 -23.82 -20.73
N THR A 390 -17.28 -24.43 -19.59
CA THR A 390 -18.63 -24.36 -19.02
C THR A 390 -18.66 -23.25 -17.98
N ILE A 391 -19.13 -22.07 -18.37
CA ILE A 391 -19.76 -21.12 -17.46
C ILE A 391 -20.91 -21.87 -16.79
N THR A 392 -21.08 -21.83 -15.47
CA THR A 392 -22.28 -22.37 -14.82
C THR A 392 -22.73 -21.40 -13.73
N THR A 393 -23.68 -20.55 -14.07
CA THR A 393 -24.67 -20.04 -13.12
C THR A 393 -25.75 -21.11 -12.87
N THR A 394 -26.26 -21.11 -11.64
CA THR A 394 -27.41 -21.86 -11.07
C THR A 394 -27.06 -23.02 -10.14
N ALA A 395 -27.37 -22.79 -8.87
CA ALA A 395 -27.50 -23.79 -7.83
C ALA A 395 -28.58 -24.83 -8.18
N THR A 396 -28.28 -26.11 -7.97
CA THR A 396 -29.31 -27.13 -7.80
C THR A 396 -28.92 -27.98 -6.60
N ARG A 397 -29.63 -27.78 -5.49
CA ARG A 397 -29.51 -28.61 -4.28
C ARG A 397 -30.27 -29.92 -4.50
N THR A 398 -29.61 -31.03 -4.22
CA THR A 398 -30.26 -32.22 -3.68
C THR A 398 -29.42 -32.71 -2.50
N PHE A 399 -29.94 -32.58 -1.28
CA PHE A 399 -29.30 -33.09 -0.05
C PHE A 399 -29.78 -34.50 0.25
N THR A 400 -28.86 -35.37 0.69
CA THR A 400 -29.22 -36.49 1.56
C THR A 400 -28.10 -36.72 2.56
N ALA A 401 -28.46 -36.74 3.85
CA ALA A 401 -27.56 -36.88 4.98
C ALA A 401 -27.16 -38.34 5.23
N GLY A 402 -25.93 -38.56 5.71
CA GLY A 402 -25.47 -39.85 6.22
C GLY A 402 -24.44 -39.66 7.33
N SER A 403 -24.80 -40.09 8.54
CA SER A 403 -23.98 -40.12 9.75
C SER A 403 -22.95 -41.26 9.76
N GLY A 404 -21.81 -41.07 10.43
CA GLY A 404 -20.97 -42.18 10.88
C GLY A 404 -19.60 -41.76 11.43
N SER A 405 -19.36 -42.03 12.71
CA SER A 405 -18.13 -41.71 13.45
C SER A 405 -17.03 -42.78 13.37
N THR A 406 -15.81 -42.37 13.77
CA THR A 406 -14.64 -43.11 14.32
C THR A 406 -13.46 -43.46 13.40
N GLY A 407 -12.26 -42.99 13.78
CA GLY A 407 -10.95 -43.47 13.29
C GLY A 407 -9.80 -42.46 13.46
N LEU A 408 -8.69 -42.86 14.09
CA LEU A 408 -7.42 -42.12 14.36
C LEU A 408 -6.81 -41.39 13.13
N PRO A 409 -5.95 -40.36 13.32
CA PRO A 409 -5.67 -39.35 12.31
C PRO A 409 -4.84 -39.89 11.14
N SER A 410 -5.50 -40.15 10.01
CA SER A 410 -4.85 -40.00 8.71
C SER A 410 -4.79 -38.49 8.41
N GLY A 411 -3.59 -37.93 8.24
CA GLY A 411 -3.35 -36.49 8.06
C GLY A 411 -4.39 -35.82 7.15
N GLY A 412 -5.29 -35.05 7.77
CA GLY A 412 -6.41 -34.42 7.09
C GLY A 412 -5.94 -33.25 6.23
N LYS A 413 -6.57 -33.08 5.07
CA LYS A 413 -6.45 -31.89 4.21
C LYS A 413 -7.51 -30.83 4.56
N GLY A 414 -7.87 -30.71 5.83
CA GLY A 414 -8.85 -29.71 6.26
C GLY A 414 -8.25 -28.30 6.19
N GLN A 415 -9.14 -27.32 6.18
CA GLN A 415 -8.77 -25.90 6.20
C GLN A 415 -8.24 -25.52 7.59
N GLN A 416 -7.25 -24.65 7.63
CA GLN A 416 -6.46 -24.24 8.79
C GLN A 416 -6.29 -22.70 8.76
N ILE A 417 -5.95 -22.14 9.92
CA ILE A 417 -5.68 -20.72 10.11
C ILE A 417 -4.17 -20.53 10.22
N ALA A 418 -3.63 -19.63 9.42
CA ALA A 418 -2.26 -19.16 9.55
C ALA A 418 -2.32 -17.65 9.80
N VAL A 419 -1.54 -17.14 10.75
CA VAL A 419 -1.65 -15.75 11.21
C VAL A 419 -0.35 -15.00 10.93
N ALA A 420 -0.42 -13.96 10.10
CA ALA A 420 0.59 -12.94 9.99
C ALA A 420 0.57 -12.07 11.26
N SER A 421 1.13 -12.59 12.36
CA SER A 421 1.01 -12.02 13.71
C SER A 421 2.01 -10.88 13.95
N TYR A 422 1.89 -9.76 13.23
CA TYR A 422 2.72 -8.56 13.40
C TYR A 422 2.31 -7.71 14.61
N ILE A 423 1.84 -8.39 15.66
CA ILE A 423 1.39 -7.84 16.92
C ILE A 423 2.60 -7.72 17.83
N ASN A 424 2.96 -6.50 18.24
CA ASN A 424 4.05 -6.30 19.18
C ASN A 424 3.73 -7.02 20.52
N PRO A 425 4.58 -7.97 20.99
CA PRO A 425 4.30 -8.76 22.18
C PRO A 425 4.13 -7.94 23.48
N LEU A 426 4.82 -6.80 23.57
CA LEU A 426 4.72 -5.88 24.70
C LEU A 426 3.44 -5.04 24.64
N ALA A 427 2.99 -4.66 23.44
CA ALA A 427 1.79 -3.86 23.23
C ALA A 427 0.50 -4.66 23.49
N ASP A 428 0.44 -5.94 23.06
CA ASP A 428 -0.70 -6.82 23.33
C ASP A 428 -0.26 -8.25 23.73
N PRO A 429 0.18 -8.44 24.98
CA PRO A 429 0.52 -9.78 25.49
C PRO A 429 -0.70 -10.71 25.59
N ALA A 430 -1.92 -10.16 25.66
CA ALA A 430 -3.15 -10.96 25.75
C ALA A 430 -3.49 -11.63 24.41
N ALA A 431 -3.28 -10.95 23.28
CA ALA A 431 -3.41 -11.53 21.95
C ALA A 431 -2.48 -12.73 21.77
N TRP A 432 -1.19 -12.60 22.14
CA TRP A 432 -0.24 -13.71 22.06
C TRP A 432 -0.63 -14.91 22.93
N ASN A 433 -1.10 -14.66 24.15
CA ASN A 433 -1.60 -15.74 25.01
C ASN A 433 -2.77 -16.50 24.37
N ARG A 434 -3.68 -15.81 23.65
CA ARG A 434 -4.77 -16.45 22.91
C ARG A 434 -4.26 -17.24 21.71
N LEU A 435 -3.43 -16.64 20.84
CA LEU A 435 -2.82 -17.28 19.67
C LEU A 435 -2.15 -18.62 20.02
N ILE A 436 -1.35 -18.60 21.10
CA ILE A 436 -0.60 -19.78 21.58
C ILE A 436 -1.53 -20.86 22.14
N ALA A 437 -2.65 -20.46 22.78
CA ALA A 437 -3.60 -21.37 23.42
C ALA A 437 -4.60 -22.03 22.46
N TYR A 438 -4.89 -21.42 21.31
CA TYR A 438 -5.80 -22.00 20.32
C TYR A 438 -5.28 -23.35 19.79
N ASP A 439 -6.20 -24.20 19.33
CA ASP A 439 -5.90 -25.55 18.83
C ASP A 439 -4.85 -25.51 17.70
N SER A 440 -3.76 -26.27 17.85
CA SER A 440 -2.68 -26.38 16.86
C SER A 440 -3.09 -27.08 15.57
N ASP A 441 -4.11 -27.94 15.60
CA ASP A 441 -4.62 -28.60 14.38
C ASP A 441 -5.41 -27.61 13.52
N LYS A 442 -6.03 -26.60 14.15
CA LYS A 442 -6.80 -25.55 13.47
C LYS A 442 -5.96 -24.32 13.14
N MET A 443 -5.10 -23.85 14.05
CA MET A 443 -4.24 -22.69 13.86
C MET A 443 -2.77 -23.08 14.07
N PRO A 444 -2.14 -23.77 13.12
CA PRO A 444 -0.78 -24.27 13.29
C PRO A 444 0.32 -23.21 13.12
N ILE A 445 0.08 -22.12 12.39
CA ILE A 445 1.14 -21.21 11.92
C ILE A 445 0.97 -19.82 12.54
N LEU A 446 2.07 -19.29 13.08
CA LEU A 446 2.22 -17.91 13.54
C LEU A 446 3.46 -17.31 12.87
N VAL A 447 3.38 -16.08 12.34
CA VAL A 447 4.53 -15.40 11.74
C VAL A 447 5.11 -14.39 12.73
N ALA A 448 6.39 -14.53 13.05
CA ALA A 448 7.14 -13.57 13.85
C ALA A 448 7.80 -12.52 12.95
N ASN A 449 7.65 -11.25 13.31
CA ASN A 449 8.26 -10.13 12.63
C ASN A 449 8.73 -9.09 13.67
N VAL A 450 10.00 -9.16 14.07
CA VAL A 450 10.56 -8.32 15.15
C VAL A 450 10.64 -6.86 14.69
N VAL A 451 11.26 -6.63 13.54
CA VAL A 451 11.51 -5.29 12.98
C VAL A 451 11.71 -5.37 11.46
N ASN A 452 10.70 -5.85 10.74
CA ASN A 452 10.81 -6.24 9.31
C ASN A 452 11.94 -7.25 9.08
N GLY A 453 12.01 -8.24 9.99
CA GLY A 453 13.07 -9.23 10.07
C GLY A 453 13.41 -9.65 11.51
N PRO A 454 14.55 -10.35 11.70
CA PRO A 454 14.97 -10.92 12.99
C PRO A 454 15.63 -9.93 13.97
N ASP A 455 15.95 -8.71 13.52
CA ASP A 455 16.88 -7.77 14.16
C ASP A 455 18.35 -8.27 14.20
N SER A 456 19.19 -7.60 14.99
CA SER A 456 20.63 -7.84 15.19
C SER A 456 20.97 -8.50 16.52
N ALA A 457 20.00 -8.57 17.43
CA ALA A 457 20.11 -9.19 18.74
C ALA A 457 18.75 -9.80 19.12
N VAL A 458 18.78 -10.73 20.08
CA VAL A 458 17.55 -11.32 20.62
C VAL A 458 16.71 -10.24 21.29
N ASP A 459 15.47 -10.10 20.85
CA ASP A 459 14.44 -9.36 21.57
C ASP A 459 13.75 -10.30 22.57
N SER A 460 13.78 -9.95 23.85
CA SER A 460 13.30 -10.82 24.92
C SER A 460 11.78 -11.04 24.91
N ASP A 461 11.02 -10.06 24.42
CA ASP A 461 9.56 -10.16 24.37
C ASP A 461 9.14 -11.07 23.21
N TRP A 462 9.85 -10.99 22.08
CA TRP A 462 9.70 -11.93 20.97
C TRP A 462 10.19 -13.34 21.31
N GLU A 463 11.33 -13.48 21.99
CA GLU A 463 11.87 -14.79 22.41
C GLU A 463 10.85 -15.56 23.28
N ASP A 464 10.18 -14.88 24.21
CA ASP A 464 9.15 -15.48 25.05
C ASP A 464 7.98 -16.04 24.23
N VAL A 465 7.38 -15.25 23.35
CA VAL A 465 6.22 -15.70 22.55
C VAL A 465 6.60 -16.76 21.53
N ILE A 466 7.78 -16.68 20.90
CA ILE A 466 8.29 -17.68 19.96
C ILE A 466 8.49 -19.02 20.68
N THR A 467 9.15 -19.00 21.83
CA THR A 467 9.41 -20.21 22.62
C THR A 467 8.12 -20.86 23.10
N ARG A 468 7.17 -20.08 23.62
CA ARG A 468 5.86 -20.59 24.07
C ARG A 468 5.01 -21.11 22.91
N GLY A 469 5.03 -20.45 21.76
CA GLY A 469 4.35 -20.90 20.55
C GLY A 469 4.89 -22.24 20.04
N ALA A 470 6.21 -22.36 19.93
CA ALA A 470 6.85 -23.63 19.56
C ALA A 470 6.52 -24.76 20.55
N ALA A 471 6.59 -24.47 21.86
CA ALA A 471 6.28 -25.44 22.91
C ALA A 471 4.80 -25.89 22.92
N SER A 472 3.87 -25.07 22.42
CA SER A 472 2.46 -25.45 22.28
C SER A 472 2.16 -26.22 20.98
N GLY A 473 3.19 -26.51 20.18
CA GLY A 473 3.08 -27.27 18.93
C GLY A 473 2.78 -26.40 17.70
N LYS A 474 2.86 -25.08 17.81
CA LYS A 474 2.79 -24.18 16.66
C LYS A 474 4.07 -24.24 15.84
N THR A 475 3.96 -23.98 14.56
CA THR A 475 5.07 -23.69 13.65
C THR A 475 5.22 -22.18 13.56
N VAL A 476 6.19 -21.62 14.27
CA VAL A 476 6.49 -20.18 14.23
C VAL A 476 7.42 -19.90 13.04
N LEU A 477 7.03 -19.00 12.15
CA LEU A 477 7.79 -18.65 10.94
C LEU A 477 8.48 -17.30 11.11
N GLY A 478 9.77 -17.20 10.80
CA GLY A 478 10.48 -15.92 10.75
C GLY A 478 10.17 -15.15 9.45
N TYR A 479 9.81 -13.88 9.54
CA TYR A 479 9.60 -13.00 8.39
C TYR A 479 10.91 -12.66 7.67
N VAL A 480 10.95 -12.86 6.36
CA VAL A 480 12.10 -12.48 5.50
C VAL A 480 11.61 -11.72 4.28
N ARG A 481 12.14 -10.51 4.09
CA ARG A 481 11.79 -9.62 2.97
C ARG A 481 12.54 -10.02 1.69
N THR A 482 11.82 -10.26 0.60
CA THR A 482 12.44 -10.62 -0.70
C THR A 482 12.45 -9.49 -1.74
N GLY A 483 11.79 -8.35 -1.47
CA GLY A 483 11.90 -7.15 -2.31
C GLY A 483 11.42 -7.30 -3.74
N TYR A 484 10.54 -8.27 -4.01
CA TYR A 484 10.16 -8.68 -5.36
C TYR A 484 11.38 -8.95 -6.24
N LEU A 485 12.48 -9.41 -5.64
CA LEU A 485 13.79 -9.61 -6.26
C LEU A 485 14.35 -8.38 -7.01
N GLY A 486 13.86 -7.18 -6.68
CA GLY A 486 14.20 -5.91 -7.33
C GLY A 486 13.66 -5.72 -8.74
N VAL A 487 12.75 -6.58 -9.20
CA VAL A 487 12.26 -6.54 -10.59
C VAL A 487 10.94 -5.78 -10.75
N SER A 488 10.23 -5.51 -9.66
CA SER A 488 8.99 -4.72 -9.65
C SER A 488 9.18 -3.30 -10.22
N THR A 489 8.06 -2.62 -10.50
CA THR A 489 8.06 -1.22 -10.97
C THR A 489 8.69 -0.28 -9.95
N GLN A 490 8.51 -0.56 -8.66
CA GLN A 490 9.09 0.19 -7.55
C GLN A 490 10.62 0.02 -7.45
N LYS A 491 11.19 -0.97 -8.14
CA LYS A 491 12.64 -1.24 -8.17
C LYS A 491 13.26 -1.29 -6.79
N PHE A 492 12.65 -2.08 -5.90
CA PHE A 492 13.20 -2.29 -4.56
C PHE A 492 14.64 -2.78 -4.64
N THR A 493 15.44 -2.30 -3.71
CA THR A 493 16.82 -2.69 -3.55
C THR A 493 17.00 -3.47 -2.26
N THR A 494 18.04 -4.30 -2.24
CA THR A 494 18.63 -4.84 -1.01
C THR A 494 18.98 -3.68 -0.07
N ARG A 495 19.23 -3.98 1.20
CA ARG A 495 19.66 -2.98 2.20
C ARG A 495 20.98 -2.30 1.81
N LEU A 496 21.75 -2.90 0.92
CA LEU A 496 22.98 -2.35 0.34
C LEU A 496 22.75 -1.59 -0.99
N GLY A 497 21.51 -1.29 -1.36
CA GLY A 497 21.18 -0.49 -2.54
C GLY A 497 21.28 -1.23 -3.87
N SER A 498 21.42 -2.56 -3.88
CA SER A 498 21.51 -3.37 -5.10
C SER A 498 20.17 -3.98 -5.51
N GLY A 499 19.84 -3.95 -6.81
CA GLY A 499 18.73 -4.68 -7.42
C GLY A 499 19.14 -6.02 -8.07
N ASN A 500 20.38 -6.48 -7.89
CA ASN A 500 20.86 -7.72 -8.52
C ASN A 500 20.31 -8.97 -7.80
N LEU A 501 19.89 -9.97 -8.56
CA LEU A 501 19.36 -11.23 -8.02
C LEU A 501 20.34 -11.96 -7.09
N ALA A 502 21.64 -11.90 -7.37
CA ALA A 502 22.66 -12.54 -6.53
C ALA A 502 22.80 -11.86 -5.17
N ASP A 503 22.64 -10.54 -5.12
CA ASP A 503 22.73 -9.75 -3.89
C ASP A 503 21.46 -9.97 -3.06
N TRP A 504 20.29 -10.04 -3.72
CA TRP A 504 19.05 -10.47 -3.07
C TRP A 504 19.16 -11.88 -2.49
N THR A 505 19.74 -12.83 -3.23
CA THR A 505 19.93 -14.20 -2.73
C THR A 505 20.79 -14.21 -1.46
N ALA A 506 21.92 -13.50 -1.47
CA ALA A 506 22.82 -13.41 -0.32
C ALA A 506 22.13 -12.78 0.90
N GLN A 507 21.39 -11.69 0.71
CA GLN A 507 20.65 -11.03 1.80
C GLN A 507 19.55 -11.93 2.38
N ILE A 508 18.79 -12.63 1.52
CA ILE A 508 17.73 -13.54 1.96
C ILE A 508 18.32 -14.68 2.80
N GLU A 509 19.45 -15.26 2.38
CA GLU A 509 20.14 -16.29 3.15
C GLU A 509 20.69 -15.77 4.48
N GLU A 510 21.21 -14.54 4.51
CA GLU A 510 21.65 -13.86 5.74
C GLU A 510 20.48 -13.70 6.73
N ASP A 511 19.31 -13.28 6.25
CA ASP A 511 18.12 -13.07 7.09
C ASP A 511 17.56 -14.40 7.62
N ILE A 512 17.53 -15.45 6.78
CA ILE A 512 17.18 -16.82 7.21
C ILE A 512 18.11 -17.25 8.34
N ASP A 513 19.42 -17.13 8.13
CA ASP A 513 20.43 -17.58 9.09
C ASP A 513 20.34 -16.81 10.41
N MET A 514 20.03 -15.51 10.35
CA MET A 514 19.90 -14.66 11.52
C MET A 514 18.71 -15.09 12.39
N TRP A 515 17.56 -15.45 11.80
CA TRP A 515 16.42 -15.98 12.56
C TRP A 515 16.80 -17.21 13.40
N TYR A 516 17.46 -18.20 12.80
CA TYR A 516 17.89 -19.40 13.53
C TYR A 516 19.07 -19.13 14.48
N THR A 517 19.90 -18.13 14.20
CA THR A 517 21.00 -17.74 15.08
C THR A 517 20.48 -17.09 16.36
N LEU A 518 19.48 -16.22 16.26
CA LEU A 518 18.91 -15.48 17.39
C LEU A 518 17.90 -16.33 18.18
N TYR A 519 17.02 -17.07 17.50
CA TYR A 519 15.87 -17.73 18.13
C TYR A 519 15.94 -19.28 18.10
N GLY A 520 16.98 -19.85 17.50
CA GLY A 520 17.23 -21.30 17.49
C GLY A 520 16.15 -22.11 16.78
N ASP A 521 16.02 -23.39 17.18
CA ASP A 521 15.05 -24.34 16.61
C ASP A 521 13.59 -24.07 17.01
N ASN A 522 13.33 -23.01 17.80
CA ASN A 522 11.96 -22.56 18.07
C ASN A 522 11.34 -21.87 16.83
N ILE A 523 12.17 -21.45 15.87
CA ILE A 523 11.73 -21.09 14.52
C ILE A 523 11.48 -22.37 13.74
N GLY A 524 10.22 -22.62 13.40
CA GLY A 524 9.79 -23.80 12.63
C GLY A 524 9.86 -23.61 11.12
N GLY A 525 10.26 -22.44 10.63
CA GLY A 525 10.27 -22.13 9.21
C GLY A 525 10.43 -20.65 8.87
N ILE A 526 10.24 -20.31 7.59
CA ILE A 526 10.43 -18.96 7.06
C ILE A 526 9.22 -18.52 6.24
N PHE A 527 8.76 -17.30 6.49
CA PHE A 527 7.76 -16.59 5.71
C PHE A 527 8.47 -15.58 4.81
N PHE A 528 8.57 -15.88 3.51
CA PHE A 528 9.17 -14.99 2.51
C PHE A 528 8.12 -14.02 2.00
N ASP A 529 8.29 -12.73 2.30
CA ASP A 529 7.37 -11.68 1.90
C ASP A 529 7.85 -10.90 0.68
N GLU A 530 6.95 -10.11 0.08
CA GLU A 530 7.18 -9.35 -1.15
C GLU A 530 7.63 -10.25 -2.31
N GLY A 531 7.02 -11.42 -2.45
CA GLY A 531 7.35 -12.41 -3.47
C GLY A 531 7.03 -11.93 -4.88
N TRP A 532 7.89 -12.26 -5.85
CA TRP A 532 7.59 -12.02 -7.26
C TRP A 532 6.70 -13.14 -7.82
N PRO A 533 5.55 -12.84 -8.46
CA PRO A 533 4.58 -13.86 -8.86
C PRO A 533 4.80 -14.48 -10.26
N GLU A 534 5.73 -13.93 -11.06
CA GLU A 534 5.96 -14.38 -12.45
C GLU A 534 7.21 -15.25 -12.60
N CYS A 535 7.23 -16.12 -13.62
CA CYS A 535 8.31 -17.10 -13.77
C CYS A 535 9.68 -16.48 -14.09
N GLY A 536 9.70 -15.35 -14.81
CA GLY A 536 10.91 -14.74 -15.35
C GLY A 536 11.42 -15.39 -16.64
N GLY A 537 12.48 -14.81 -17.22
CA GLY A 537 13.11 -15.35 -18.42
C GLY A 537 13.72 -16.72 -18.13
N ASN A 538 13.28 -17.77 -18.84
CA ASN A 538 13.73 -19.15 -18.60
C ASN A 538 13.56 -19.64 -17.14
N ASN A 539 12.54 -19.15 -16.41
CA ASN A 539 12.25 -19.51 -15.00
C ASN A 539 13.28 -19.01 -13.96
N GLU A 540 14.09 -17.99 -14.27
CA GLU A 540 15.15 -17.54 -13.37
C GLU A 540 14.69 -17.16 -11.95
N TYR A 541 13.51 -16.54 -11.80
CA TYR A 541 12.98 -16.14 -10.49
C TYR A 541 12.51 -17.36 -9.69
N VAL A 542 11.79 -18.28 -10.34
CA VAL A 542 11.32 -19.54 -9.76
C VAL A 542 12.49 -20.41 -9.31
N ASP A 543 13.57 -20.44 -10.10
CA ASP A 543 14.78 -21.20 -9.78
C ASP A 543 15.50 -20.62 -8.56
N LEU A 544 15.50 -19.28 -8.37
CA LEU A 544 15.98 -18.64 -7.15
C LEU A 544 15.12 -19.03 -5.94
N TYR A 545 13.79 -18.95 -6.03
CA TYR A 545 12.89 -19.34 -4.93
C TYR A 545 13.06 -20.82 -4.54
N LYS A 546 13.22 -21.72 -5.53
CA LYS A 546 13.59 -23.12 -5.28
C LYS A 546 14.95 -23.25 -4.61
N TYR A 547 15.92 -22.42 -4.99
CA TYR A 547 17.25 -22.43 -4.40
C TYR A 547 17.20 -22.07 -2.91
N ILE A 548 16.59 -20.94 -2.55
CA ILE A 548 16.50 -20.48 -1.15
C ILE A 548 15.62 -21.40 -0.29
N ASN A 549 14.57 -22.02 -0.85
CA ASN A 549 13.79 -23.03 -0.13
C ASN A 549 14.66 -24.24 0.22
N ASN A 550 15.43 -24.73 -0.76
CA ASN A 550 16.34 -25.85 -0.56
C ASN A 550 17.51 -25.49 0.37
N TYR A 551 18.01 -24.26 0.33
CA TYR A 551 18.99 -23.75 1.29
C TYR A 551 18.43 -23.85 2.71
N THR A 552 17.27 -23.22 2.94
CA THR A 552 16.56 -23.22 4.23
C THR A 552 16.38 -24.63 4.77
N LYS A 553 15.77 -25.53 3.97
CA LYS A 553 15.47 -26.91 4.40
C LYS A 553 16.70 -27.81 4.56
N ARG A 554 17.81 -27.54 3.86
CA ARG A 554 19.06 -28.30 4.04
C ARG A 554 19.78 -27.90 5.31
N LYS A 555 19.77 -26.60 5.64
CA LYS A 555 20.41 -26.06 6.84
C LYS A 555 19.56 -26.30 8.08
N HIS A 556 18.23 -26.24 7.91
CA HIS A 556 17.23 -26.44 8.95
C HIS A 556 16.21 -27.51 8.52
N PRO A 557 16.54 -28.81 8.67
CA PRO A 557 15.63 -29.90 8.35
C PRO A 557 14.32 -29.77 9.12
N GLY A 558 13.19 -29.87 8.42
CA GLY A 558 11.86 -29.66 8.99
C GLY A 558 11.34 -28.22 8.90
N ALA A 559 12.13 -27.26 8.40
CA ALA A 559 11.65 -25.91 8.15
C ALA A 559 10.47 -25.88 7.17
N PHE A 560 9.38 -25.22 7.55
CA PHE A 560 8.22 -24.94 6.69
C PHE A 560 8.41 -23.61 5.96
N THR A 561 8.11 -23.54 4.66
CA THR A 561 8.32 -22.31 3.88
C THR A 561 7.06 -21.79 3.20
N VAL A 562 6.86 -20.48 3.31
CA VAL A 562 5.76 -19.74 2.67
C VAL A 562 6.35 -18.66 1.78
N LEU A 563 5.81 -18.46 0.58
CA LEU A 563 6.09 -17.28 -0.25
C LEU A 563 4.83 -16.45 -0.42
N ASN A 564 4.93 -15.16 -0.09
CA ASN A 564 3.85 -14.18 -0.12
C ASN A 564 4.10 -13.08 -1.16
N PRO A 565 3.49 -13.17 -2.35
CA PRO A 565 3.32 -12.05 -3.28
C PRO A 565 2.04 -11.21 -3.05
N GLY A 566 1.14 -11.64 -2.15
CA GLY A 566 -0.17 -11.05 -1.92
C GLY A 566 -1.17 -11.18 -3.10
N SER A 567 -0.79 -11.89 -4.16
CA SER A 567 -1.45 -11.84 -5.47
C SER A 567 -1.38 -13.19 -6.21
N PRO A 568 -2.18 -13.40 -7.27
CA PRO A 568 -2.13 -14.62 -8.05
C PRO A 568 -0.74 -14.90 -8.62
N MET A 569 -0.34 -16.18 -8.63
CA MET A 569 0.99 -16.62 -9.04
C MET A 569 0.93 -17.52 -10.27
N ALA A 570 1.96 -17.45 -11.11
CA ALA A 570 2.11 -18.35 -12.24
C ALA A 570 2.32 -19.81 -11.80
N SER A 571 1.79 -20.77 -12.56
CA SER A 571 1.85 -22.21 -12.25
C SER A 571 3.25 -22.79 -12.04
N CYS A 572 4.29 -22.16 -12.58
CA CYS A 572 5.69 -22.52 -12.35
C CYS A 572 6.11 -22.48 -10.86
N TYR A 573 5.36 -21.76 -10.02
CA TYR A 573 5.62 -21.64 -8.58
C TYR A 573 5.10 -22.81 -7.74
N GLU A 574 4.26 -23.70 -8.27
CA GLU A 574 3.63 -24.77 -7.48
C GLU A 574 4.63 -25.61 -6.67
N ASP A 575 5.82 -25.85 -7.24
CA ASP A 575 6.90 -26.65 -6.65
C ASP A 575 8.04 -25.79 -6.05
N THR A 576 7.79 -24.51 -5.71
CA THR A 576 8.80 -23.61 -5.11
C THR A 576 8.86 -23.71 -3.58
N MET A 577 7.74 -23.42 -2.90
CA MET A 577 7.59 -23.43 -1.43
C MET A 577 6.57 -24.46 -0.96
N ASP A 578 6.45 -24.69 0.35
CA ASP A 578 5.40 -25.57 0.90
C ASP A 578 4.01 -24.96 0.70
N THR A 579 3.86 -23.65 0.94
CA THR A 579 2.62 -22.88 0.74
C THR A 579 2.91 -21.55 0.03
N LEU A 580 1.94 -21.08 -0.74
CA LEU A 580 1.94 -19.84 -1.50
C LEU A 580 0.76 -18.98 -1.05
N LEU A 581 1.02 -17.73 -0.66
CA LEU A 581 -0.02 -16.80 -0.27
C LEU A 581 -0.49 -16.01 -1.50
N THR A 582 -1.59 -16.46 -2.12
CA THR A 582 -1.99 -16.01 -3.46
C THR A 582 -3.13 -14.99 -3.46
N PHE A 583 -3.51 -14.50 -2.29
CA PHE A 583 -4.52 -13.46 -2.13
C PHE A 583 -4.33 -12.74 -0.80
N GLU A 584 -4.22 -11.41 -0.83
CA GLU A 584 -4.08 -10.55 0.35
C GLU A 584 -4.75 -9.20 0.08
N LEU A 585 -6.08 -9.15 0.18
CA LEU A 585 -6.87 -7.93 -0.05
C LEU A 585 -8.12 -7.91 0.86
N SER A 586 -8.90 -6.84 0.78
CA SER A 586 -10.11 -6.63 1.59
C SER A 586 -11.19 -7.69 1.35
N TYR A 587 -12.14 -7.76 2.28
CA TYR A 587 -13.36 -8.55 2.17
C TYR A 587 -14.12 -8.23 0.88
N ASP A 588 -14.26 -6.95 0.56
CA ASP A 588 -14.91 -6.49 -0.65
C ASP A 588 -14.19 -7.02 -1.90
N ALA A 589 -12.87 -6.85 -1.97
CA ALA A 589 -12.06 -7.40 -3.05
C ALA A 589 -12.17 -8.93 -3.13
N TYR A 590 -12.21 -9.61 -1.98
CA TYR A 590 -12.37 -11.06 -1.96
C TYR A 590 -13.74 -11.48 -2.46
N LYS A 591 -14.80 -10.74 -2.16
CA LYS A 591 -16.16 -11.08 -2.59
C LYS A 591 -16.40 -10.73 -4.06
N ASN A 592 -15.94 -9.57 -4.48
CA ASN A 592 -16.40 -8.89 -5.69
C ASN A 592 -15.31 -8.77 -6.76
N SER A 593 -14.03 -8.83 -6.39
CA SER A 593 -12.89 -8.61 -7.31
C SER A 593 -11.82 -9.71 -7.23
N TYR A 594 -12.19 -10.90 -6.75
CA TYR A 594 -11.25 -12.02 -6.61
C TYR A 594 -10.76 -12.50 -7.97
N THR A 595 -9.44 -12.41 -8.18
CA THR A 595 -8.77 -13.00 -9.33
C THR A 595 -8.17 -14.35 -8.94
N PRO A 596 -8.61 -15.48 -9.54
CA PRO A 596 -8.00 -16.78 -9.28
C PRO A 596 -6.63 -16.93 -9.95
N ASN A 597 -5.82 -17.86 -9.45
CA ASN A 597 -4.72 -18.42 -10.22
C ASN A 597 -5.24 -19.06 -11.53
N ASP A 598 -4.44 -19.01 -12.60
CA ASP A 598 -4.75 -19.68 -13.87
C ASP A 598 -4.54 -21.21 -13.83
N TRP A 599 -4.21 -21.75 -12.65
CA TRP A 599 -3.97 -23.15 -12.37
C TRP A 599 -4.61 -23.60 -11.06
N THR A 600 -4.92 -24.89 -10.96
CA THR A 600 -5.39 -25.54 -9.73
C THR A 600 -4.23 -26.31 -9.08
N PRO A 601 -3.96 -26.15 -7.78
CA PRO A 601 -2.91 -26.89 -7.11
C PRO A 601 -3.22 -28.38 -6.97
N LYS A 602 -2.19 -29.22 -7.05
CA LYS A 602 -2.24 -30.67 -6.78
C LYS A 602 -2.70 -30.99 -5.36
N ASP A 603 -2.38 -30.12 -4.40
CA ASP A 603 -2.81 -30.21 -3.00
C ASP A 603 -3.29 -28.83 -2.52
N PRO A 604 -4.51 -28.72 -1.96
CA PRO A 604 -5.07 -27.43 -1.58
C PRO A 604 -4.32 -26.75 -0.42
N ARG A 605 -3.46 -27.47 0.32
CA ARG A 605 -2.54 -26.87 1.31
C ARG A 605 -1.47 -25.98 0.69
N LYS A 606 -1.39 -25.96 -0.64
CA LYS A 606 -0.54 -25.06 -1.39
C LYS A 606 -0.95 -23.60 -1.30
N LEU A 607 -2.23 -23.29 -1.04
CA LEU A 607 -2.74 -21.91 -1.12
C LEU A 607 -3.13 -21.38 0.26
N TRP A 608 -2.68 -20.15 0.54
CA TRP A 608 -3.08 -19.31 1.66
C TRP A 608 -3.72 -18.02 1.16
N HIS A 609 -4.90 -17.66 1.68
CA HIS A 609 -5.51 -16.35 1.48
C HIS A 609 -5.61 -15.56 2.80
N ILE A 610 -5.24 -14.29 2.78
CA ILE A 610 -5.51 -13.32 3.84
C ILE A 610 -6.64 -12.40 3.37
N ILE A 611 -7.66 -12.22 4.22
CA ILE A 611 -8.82 -11.38 3.93
C ILE A 611 -9.08 -10.46 5.12
N TYR A 612 -8.81 -9.17 4.95
CA TYR A 612 -9.05 -8.14 5.97
C TYR A 612 -10.39 -7.41 5.75
N ASP A 613 -10.81 -6.56 6.68
CA ASP A 613 -12.10 -5.85 6.66
C ASP A 613 -13.33 -6.77 6.58
N VAL A 614 -13.26 -7.95 7.22
CA VAL A 614 -14.35 -8.93 7.21
C VAL A 614 -15.23 -8.73 8.46
N PRO A 615 -16.52 -8.39 8.32
CA PRO A 615 -17.41 -8.30 9.47
C PRO A 615 -17.62 -9.68 10.10
N GLU A 616 -17.78 -9.73 11.43
CA GLU A 616 -17.90 -11.00 12.18
C GLU A 616 -19.01 -11.92 11.63
N SER A 617 -20.12 -11.34 11.19
CA SER A 617 -21.25 -12.06 10.59
C SER A 617 -20.91 -12.79 9.29
N ALA A 618 -19.84 -12.40 8.60
CA ALA A 618 -19.40 -12.98 7.33
C ALA A 618 -18.27 -14.00 7.48
N VAL A 619 -17.64 -14.13 8.65
CA VAL A 619 -16.45 -14.98 8.88
C VAL A 619 -16.67 -16.43 8.40
N ALA A 620 -17.77 -17.06 8.82
CA ALA A 620 -18.08 -18.43 8.43
C ALA A 620 -18.33 -18.56 6.91
N GLU A 621 -18.93 -17.54 6.28
CA GLU A 621 -19.14 -17.53 4.84
C GLU A 621 -17.81 -17.41 4.08
N VAL A 622 -16.93 -16.51 4.52
CA VAL A 622 -15.61 -16.25 3.92
C VAL A 622 -14.73 -17.49 4.03
N ALA A 623 -14.69 -18.17 5.19
CA ALA A 623 -13.96 -19.42 5.36
C ALA A 623 -14.43 -20.49 4.35
N GLN A 624 -15.74 -20.67 4.20
CA GLN A 624 -16.31 -21.60 3.23
C GLN A 624 -16.05 -21.19 1.78
N LEU A 625 -16.05 -19.89 1.48
CA LEU A 625 -15.70 -19.36 0.16
C LEU A 625 -14.23 -19.63 -0.16
N ALA A 626 -13.33 -19.43 0.79
CA ALA A 626 -11.92 -19.76 0.66
C ALA A 626 -11.69 -21.26 0.40
N LYS A 627 -12.43 -22.12 1.11
CA LYS A 627 -12.38 -23.57 0.90
C LYS A 627 -12.80 -23.94 -0.52
N LYS A 628 -13.86 -23.30 -1.05
CA LYS A 628 -14.32 -23.48 -2.44
C LYS A 628 -13.30 -22.97 -3.47
N ARG A 629 -12.55 -21.92 -3.12
CA ARG A 629 -11.47 -21.37 -3.94
C ARG A 629 -10.15 -22.15 -3.84
N GLY A 630 -10.12 -23.23 -3.04
CA GLY A 630 -9.00 -24.15 -2.94
C GLY A 630 -7.93 -23.73 -1.92
N ALA A 631 -8.16 -22.66 -1.15
CA ALA A 631 -7.27 -22.24 -0.08
C ALA A 631 -7.51 -23.07 1.19
N SER A 632 -6.47 -23.80 1.62
CA SER A 632 -6.51 -24.50 2.90
C SER A 632 -5.94 -23.70 4.05
N PHE A 633 -5.15 -22.65 3.79
CA PHE A 633 -4.77 -21.70 4.82
C PHE A 633 -5.57 -20.41 4.63
N ILE A 634 -6.09 -19.88 5.73
CA ILE A 634 -6.81 -18.61 5.75
C ILE A 634 -6.35 -17.74 6.91
N GLU A 635 -6.36 -16.43 6.70
CA GLU A 635 -6.43 -15.44 7.74
C GLU A 635 -7.63 -14.55 7.45
N ILE A 636 -8.50 -14.37 8.43
CA ILE A 636 -9.71 -13.53 8.30
C ILE A 636 -9.67 -12.57 9.47
N THR A 637 -9.67 -11.27 9.20
CA THR A 637 -9.64 -10.24 10.23
C THR A 637 -10.65 -9.14 9.95
N SER A 638 -11.18 -8.53 11.02
CA SER A 638 -12.01 -7.33 10.94
C SER A 638 -11.19 -6.04 10.83
N ASP A 639 -9.87 -6.14 10.96
CA ASP A 639 -8.98 -4.99 10.89
C ASP A 639 -8.84 -4.47 9.45
N VAL A 640 -8.35 -3.24 9.29
CA VAL A 640 -8.34 -2.52 8.02
C VAL A 640 -6.93 -1.98 7.71
N MET A 641 -6.77 -1.44 6.50
CA MET A 641 -5.53 -0.75 6.11
C MET A 641 -5.25 0.46 7.01
N PRO A 642 -3.97 0.83 7.24
CA PRO A 642 -2.78 0.39 6.51
C PRO A 642 -2.12 -0.90 7.02
N ASN A 643 -2.52 -1.44 8.18
CA ASN A 643 -1.83 -2.57 8.79
C ASN A 643 -2.80 -3.54 9.49
N PRO A 644 -3.49 -4.41 8.75
CA PRO A 644 -4.49 -5.31 9.33
C PRO A 644 -3.91 -6.48 10.17
N TYR A 645 -2.60 -6.45 10.45
CA TYR A 645 -1.81 -7.53 11.04
C TYR A 645 -1.32 -7.21 12.46
N ASP A 646 -1.55 -6.00 12.95
CA ASP A 646 -1.08 -5.53 14.26
C ASP A 646 -2.08 -5.73 15.40
N THR A 647 -3.28 -6.24 15.11
CA THR A 647 -4.26 -6.63 16.12
C THR A 647 -4.82 -8.04 15.91
N LEU A 648 -5.27 -8.66 17.00
CA LEU A 648 -6.00 -9.93 16.96
C LEU A 648 -7.49 -9.67 17.24
N PRO A 649 -8.41 -10.07 16.34
CA PRO A 649 -9.84 -9.96 16.59
C PRO A 649 -10.30 -10.52 17.95
N GLY A 650 -11.43 -10.03 18.44
CA GLY A 650 -12.01 -10.47 19.71
C GLY A 650 -12.31 -11.98 19.74
N GLU A 651 -12.45 -12.54 20.94
CA GLU A 651 -12.60 -13.99 21.15
C GLU A 651 -13.77 -14.61 20.36
N SER A 652 -14.93 -13.94 20.30
CA SER A 652 -16.10 -14.44 19.56
C SER A 652 -15.84 -14.57 18.05
N TYR A 653 -15.07 -13.62 17.51
CA TYR A 653 -14.68 -13.60 16.10
C TYR A 653 -13.78 -14.80 15.77
N ILE A 654 -12.73 -15.01 16.57
CA ILE A 654 -11.82 -16.14 16.37
C ILE A 654 -12.55 -17.47 16.57
N GLN A 655 -13.41 -17.58 17.57
CA GLN A 655 -14.19 -18.81 17.78
C GLN A 655 -15.12 -19.10 16.59
N THR A 656 -15.75 -18.08 16.00
CA THR A 656 -16.55 -18.23 14.77
C THR A 656 -15.70 -18.77 13.62
N MET A 657 -14.46 -18.30 13.47
CA MET A 657 -13.53 -18.82 12.47
C MET A 657 -13.12 -20.27 12.76
N MET A 658 -12.79 -20.58 14.02
CA MET A 658 -12.44 -21.93 14.47
C MET A 658 -13.56 -22.92 14.20
N ASP A 659 -14.81 -22.54 14.46
CA ASP A 659 -15.99 -23.38 14.25
C ASP A 659 -16.29 -23.59 12.76
N ALA A 660 -15.89 -22.67 11.89
CA ALA A 660 -16.09 -22.76 10.44
C ALA A 660 -15.10 -23.72 9.75
N ILE A 661 -14.01 -24.11 10.42
CA ILE A 661 -12.95 -24.95 9.86
C ILE A 661 -12.79 -26.30 10.58
N ASP A 662 -12.35 -27.30 9.82
CA ASP A 662 -12.18 -28.67 10.30
C ASP A 662 -10.83 -28.91 10.99
N GLY A 663 -9.81 -28.07 10.73
CA GLY A 663 -8.42 -28.33 11.11
C GLY A 663 -7.74 -29.33 10.18
N GLY A 664 -6.40 -29.41 10.23
CA GLY A 664 -5.62 -30.17 9.27
C GLY A 664 -4.19 -30.42 9.70
N SER A 665 -3.35 -30.79 8.72
CA SER A 665 -1.92 -31.04 8.94
C SER A 665 -1.09 -30.41 7.84
N LEU A 666 0.06 -29.83 8.21
CA LEU A 666 0.97 -29.19 7.28
C LEU A 666 1.48 -30.16 6.21
N LEU A 667 1.65 -29.65 4.99
CA LEU A 667 2.35 -30.36 3.92
C LEU A 667 3.79 -29.86 3.85
N ASN A 668 4.64 -30.37 4.73
CA ASN A 668 6.05 -30.01 4.78
C ASN A 668 6.89 -31.06 4.04
N LYS A 669 7.54 -30.67 2.93
CA LYS A 669 8.44 -31.56 2.20
C LYS A 669 9.88 -31.31 2.60
N ASP A 670 10.71 -32.36 2.61
CA ASP A 670 12.16 -32.18 2.74
C ASP A 670 12.76 -31.43 1.55
N ALA A 671 13.97 -30.92 1.73
CA ALA A 671 14.74 -30.33 0.64
C ALA A 671 14.86 -31.28 -0.56
N SER A 672 14.79 -30.73 -1.77
CA SER A 672 15.03 -31.48 -2.99
C SER A 672 16.44 -32.04 -3.02
N SER A 673 16.55 -33.33 -3.36
CA SER A 673 17.84 -34.00 -3.57
C SER A 673 18.64 -33.32 -4.66
N TRP A 674 19.94 -33.17 -4.44
CA TRP A 674 20.85 -32.69 -5.48
C TRP A 674 20.81 -33.57 -6.72
N PRO A 675 20.79 -32.99 -7.95
CA PRO A 675 20.95 -33.74 -9.18
C PRO A 675 22.18 -34.66 -9.16
N SER A 676 22.03 -35.88 -9.66
CA SER A 676 23.14 -36.82 -9.85
C SER A 676 23.95 -36.44 -11.09
N LYS A 677 24.82 -35.44 -10.96
CA LYS A 677 25.80 -35.00 -11.97
C LYS A 677 27.24 -35.36 -11.54
N GLY A 678 28.21 -35.13 -12.41
CA GLY A 678 29.63 -35.22 -12.05
C GLY A 678 30.05 -34.17 -11.01
N SER A 679 31.23 -34.36 -10.42
CA SER A 679 31.84 -33.37 -9.53
C SER A 679 32.04 -32.04 -10.27
N ALA A 680 31.88 -30.93 -9.54
CA ALA A 680 32.12 -29.59 -10.08
C ALA A 680 33.61 -29.34 -10.30
N GLY A 681 33.92 -28.57 -11.34
CA GLY A 681 35.27 -28.09 -11.61
C GLY A 681 35.74 -27.07 -10.56
N ALA A 682 37.04 -26.74 -10.60
CA ALA A 682 37.58 -25.67 -9.77
C ALA A 682 37.03 -24.30 -10.20
N VAL A 683 36.69 -23.46 -9.22
CA VAL A 683 36.37 -22.06 -9.46
C VAL A 683 37.66 -21.29 -9.71
N SER A 684 37.68 -20.38 -10.68
CA SER A 684 38.86 -19.58 -11.01
C SER A 684 38.53 -18.10 -11.08
N GLY A 685 39.54 -17.24 -10.98
CA GLY A 685 39.36 -15.79 -11.15
C GLY A 685 38.58 -15.10 -10.04
N LEU A 686 38.55 -15.67 -8.82
CA LEU A 686 37.94 -14.98 -7.68
C LEU A 686 38.68 -13.66 -7.44
N SER A 687 37.95 -12.55 -7.40
CA SER A 687 38.49 -11.22 -7.19
C SER A 687 37.51 -10.32 -6.42
N VAL A 688 38.04 -9.43 -5.59
CA VAL A 688 37.29 -8.36 -4.93
C VAL A 688 37.11 -7.23 -5.93
N GLN A 689 35.86 -6.85 -6.16
CA GLN A 689 35.48 -5.74 -7.04
C GLN A 689 35.39 -4.43 -6.27
N ASP A 690 34.81 -4.50 -5.07
CA ASP A 690 34.63 -3.35 -4.18
C ASP A 690 34.49 -3.81 -2.72
N SER A 691 34.72 -2.91 -1.79
CA SER A 691 34.55 -3.15 -0.35
C SER A 691 34.15 -1.88 0.38
N ASP A 692 33.25 -2.04 1.34
CA ASP A 692 32.66 -0.93 2.06
C ASP A 692 32.72 -1.09 3.59
N TYR A 693 31.97 -0.29 4.35
CA TYR A 693 31.92 -0.36 5.81
C TYR A 693 31.44 -1.71 6.34
N SER A 694 30.49 -2.37 5.68
CA SER A 694 29.95 -3.65 6.12
C SER A 694 29.69 -4.65 4.99
N SER A 695 30.30 -4.43 3.82
CA SER A 695 30.04 -5.26 2.64
C SER A 695 31.26 -5.43 1.74
N ALA A 696 31.19 -6.45 0.88
CA ALA A 696 32.20 -6.69 -0.15
C ALA A 696 31.55 -7.24 -1.43
N LYS A 697 31.91 -6.66 -2.58
CA LYS A 697 31.50 -7.16 -3.90
C LYS A 697 32.58 -8.07 -4.48
N LEU A 698 32.19 -9.26 -4.90
CA LEU A 698 33.08 -10.31 -5.38
C LEU A 698 32.63 -10.81 -6.75
N SER A 699 33.57 -11.28 -7.56
CA SER A 699 33.28 -11.98 -8.82
C SER A 699 34.26 -13.12 -9.10
N TRP A 700 33.82 -14.11 -9.86
CA TRP A 700 34.61 -15.27 -10.28
C TRP A 700 34.17 -15.78 -11.66
N ASN A 701 34.93 -16.72 -12.24
CA ASN A 701 34.57 -17.40 -13.48
C ASN A 701 33.67 -18.60 -13.20
N SER A 702 32.78 -18.93 -14.15
CA SER A 702 31.93 -20.11 -14.05
C SER A 702 32.75 -21.42 -14.04
N ALA A 703 32.29 -22.39 -13.24
CA ALA A 703 32.88 -23.71 -13.15
C ALA A 703 32.04 -24.76 -13.89
N SER A 704 32.70 -25.75 -14.51
CA SER A 704 32.01 -26.87 -15.17
C SER A 704 31.22 -27.71 -14.16
N ASN A 705 30.03 -28.18 -14.54
CA ASN A 705 29.13 -28.98 -13.69
C ASN A 705 28.67 -28.30 -12.38
N ALA A 706 28.83 -26.98 -12.24
CA ALA A 706 28.32 -26.26 -11.08
C ALA A 706 26.77 -26.29 -11.04
N LEU A 707 26.23 -26.49 -9.84
CA LEU A 707 24.83 -26.37 -9.47
C LEU A 707 24.58 -25.12 -8.60
N GLY A 708 25.64 -24.58 -8.03
CA GLY A 708 25.68 -23.34 -7.24
C GLY A 708 27.11 -23.02 -6.84
N TYR A 709 27.30 -21.91 -6.15
CA TYR A 709 28.58 -21.50 -5.59
C TYR A 709 28.40 -21.15 -4.13
N ASN A 710 29.35 -21.60 -3.30
CA ASN A 710 29.41 -21.31 -1.87
C ASN A 710 30.61 -20.40 -1.61
N LEU A 711 30.36 -19.25 -1.01
CA LEU A 711 31.38 -18.30 -0.57
C LEU A 711 31.71 -18.56 0.91
N TYR A 712 33.00 -18.75 1.20
CA TYR A 712 33.49 -19.03 2.55
C TYR A 712 34.41 -17.93 3.05
N SER A 713 34.28 -17.60 4.33
CA SER A 713 35.31 -16.93 5.13
C SER A 713 35.97 -17.96 6.05
N GLY A 714 37.26 -18.24 5.83
CA GLY A 714 37.88 -19.40 6.48
C GLY A 714 37.11 -20.69 6.15
N SER A 715 36.56 -21.39 7.14
CA SER A 715 35.71 -22.57 6.93
C SER A 715 34.20 -22.29 7.01
N THR A 716 33.81 -21.05 7.28
CA THR A 716 32.41 -20.66 7.51
C THR A 716 31.77 -20.26 6.20
N LEU A 717 30.66 -20.88 5.84
CA LEU A 717 29.82 -20.46 4.71
C LEU A 717 29.17 -19.13 5.07
N ILE A 718 29.39 -18.10 4.26
CA ILE A 718 28.83 -16.76 4.49
C ILE A 718 27.81 -16.33 3.44
N ALA A 719 27.79 -16.98 2.28
CA ALA A 719 26.75 -16.79 1.26
C ALA A 719 26.76 -17.96 0.28
N SER A 720 25.62 -18.23 -0.38
CA SER A 720 25.57 -19.10 -1.54
C SER A 720 24.67 -18.55 -2.64
N VAL A 721 24.95 -18.94 -3.88
CA VAL A 721 24.18 -18.48 -5.06
C VAL A 721 23.96 -19.60 -6.09
N PRO A 722 22.86 -19.54 -6.87
CA PRO A 722 22.65 -20.41 -8.02
C PRO A 722 23.80 -20.40 -9.04
N SER A 723 23.94 -21.48 -9.80
CA SER A 723 25.02 -21.62 -10.80
C SER A 723 25.02 -20.58 -11.94
N SER A 724 23.89 -19.90 -12.17
CA SER A 724 23.76 -18.79 -13.11
C SER A 724 24.46 -17.52 -12.65
N MET A 725 24.82 -17.42 -11.37
CA MET A 725 25.39 -16.23 -10.74
C MET A 725 26.88 -16.45 -10.44
N THR A 726 27.71 -15.49 -10.82
CA THR A 726 29.17 -15.56 -10.64
C THR A 726 29.76 -14.29 -10.02
N SER A 727 28.88 -13.47 -9.44
CA SER A 727 29.21 -12.28 -8.68
C SER A 727 28.12 -12.06 -7.64
N LEU A 728 28.48 -11.55 -6.47
CA LEU A 728 27.56 -11.12 -5.43
C LEU A 728 28.20 -10.04 -4.56
N THR A 729 27.36 -9.27 -3.88
CA THR A 729 27.72 -8.37 -2.79
C THR A 729 27.31 -9.03 -1.49
N VAL A 730 28.28 -9.39 -0.65
CA VAL A 730 28.03 -9.97 0.68
C VAL A 730 27.93 -8.85 1.69
N GLY A 731 26.85 -8.87 2.50
CA GLY A 731 26.61 -7.95 3.61
C GLY A 731 27.03 -8.54 4.96
N GLY A 732 26.58 -7.92 6.05
CA GLY A 732 26.77 -8.43 7.41
C GLY A 732 28.22 -8.53 7.88
N LEU A 733 29.17 -7.85 7.22
CA LEU A 733 30.58 -7.87 7.62
C LEU A 733 30.84 -6.81 8.69
N ASP A 734 31.59 -7.16 9.74
CA ASP A 734 32.07 -6.19 10.73
C ASP A 734 32.93 -5.10 10.08
N SER A 735 32.74 -3.84 10.49
CA SER A 735 33.54 -2.70 10.03
C SER A 735 34.97 -2.74 10.52
N GLY A 736 35.90 -2.17 9.74
CA GLY A 736 37.34 -2.13 10.05
C GLY A 736 38.00 -3.52 10.17
N THR A 737 37.40 -4.56 9.60
CA THR A 737 37.80 -5.96 9.77
C THR A 737 38.28 -6.57 8.45
N SER A 738 39.26 -7.48 8.53
CA SER A 738 39.81 -8.16 7.36
C SER A 738 39.35 -9.62 7.27
N TYR A 739 38.84 -10.00 6.11
CA TYR A 739 38.33 -11.34 5.82
C TYR A 739 39.15 -12.01 4.73
N THR A 740 39.39 -13.31 4.86
CA THR A 740 40.02 -14.14 3.81
C THR A 740 38.98 -15.06 3.21
N LEU A 741 38.66 -14.81 1.94
CA LEU A 741 37.52 -15.40 1.25
C LEU A 741 37.95 -16.36 0.14
N HIS A 742 37.17 -17.42 -0.05
CA HIS A 742 37.29 -18.32 -1.20
C HIS A 742 35.91 -18.87 -1.61
N VAL A 743 35.82 -19.37 -2.85
CA VAL A 743 34.57 -19.90 -3.42
C VAL A 743 34.76 -21.35 -3.85
N ASN A 744 33.78 -22.19 -3.55
CA ASN A 744 33.68 -23.55 -4.08
C ASN A 744 32.42 -23.68 -4.95
N ALA A 745 32.55 -24.36 -6.08
CA ALA A 745 31.38 -24.78 -6.84
C ALA A 745 30.75 -26.02 -6.19
N VAL A 746 29.42 -26.06 -6.15
CA VAL A 746 28.66 -27.25 -5.71
C VAL A 746 28.36 -28.13 -6.92
N GLY A 747 28.80 -29.38 -6.90
CA GLY A 747 28.60 -30.37 -7.96
C GLY A 747 27.46 -31.35 -7.67
N GLY A 748 27.41 -32.42 -8.46
CA GLY A 748 26.40 -33.46 -8.28
C GLY A 748 26.39 -34.06 -6.87
N SER A 749 25.20 -34.45 -6.41
CA SER A 749 24.97 -34.95 -5.04
C SER A 749 25.40 -33.95 -3.93
N GLY A 750 25.59 -32.67 -4.24
CA GLY A 750 26.01 -31.64 -3.28
C GLY A 750 27.51 -31.66 -2.97
N THR A 751 28.30 -32.39 -3.75
CA THR A 751 29.75 -32.51 -3.53
C THR A 751 30.48 -31.22 -3.90
N LEU A 752 31.28 -30.67 -3.00
CA LEU A 752 32.06 -29.46 -3.28
C LEU A 752 33.22 -29.77 -4.25
N GLY A 753 33.38 -28.92 -5.25
CA GLY A 753 34.56 -28.88 -6.11
C GLY A 753 35.78 -28.32 -5.37
N THR A 754 36.90 -28.23 -6.09
CA THR A 754 38.12 -27.61 -5.55
C THR A 754 37.90 -26.11 -5.32
N ALA A 755 38.42 -25.60 -4.19
CA ALA A 755 38.34 -24.18 -3.84
C ALA A 755 39.06 -23.31 -4.88
N SER A 756 38.57 -22.07 -5.04
CA SER A 756 39.24 -21.03 -5.82
C SER A 756 40.58 -20.59 -5.19
N ASN A 757 41.25 -19.64 -5.85
CA ASN A 757 42.22 -18.79 -5.15
C ASN A 757 41.55 -18.06 -3.97
N THR A 758 42.31 -17.75 -2.93
CA THR A 758 41.85 -16.91 -1.82
C THR A 758 42.02 -15.43 -2.15
N VAL A 759 41.10 -14.60 -1.68
CA VAL A 759 41.20 -13.13 -1.72
C VAL A 759 41.06 -12.55 -0.32
N THR A 760 41.70 -11.42 -0.07
CA THR A 760 41.55 -10.68 1.20
C THR A 760 40.72 -9.43 0.93
N VAL A 761 39.73 -9.19 1.77
CA VAL A 761 38.94 -7.95 1.78
C VAL A 761 39.05 -7.29 3.14
N SER A 762 39.18 -5.96 3.18
CA SER A 762 39.21 -5.17 4.41
C SER A 762 38.08 -4.16 4.35
N THR A 763 37.12 -4.24 5.27
CA THR A 763 36.03 -3.27 5.38
C THR A 763 36.53 -1.93 5.91
N LYS A 764 35.84 -0.85 5.55
CA LYS A 764 36.18 0.51 6.02
C LYS A 764 35.93 0.62 7.53
N SER A 765 36.75 1.39 8.24
CA SER A 765 36.53 1.70 9.66
C SER A 765 35.51 2.83 9.81
N LEU A 766 34.58 2.70 10.76
CA LEU A 766 33.59 3.73 11.06
C LEU A 766 34.25 5.01 11.64
N PRO A 767 33.91 6.22 11.15
CA PRO A 767 34.40 7.47 11.73
C PRO A 767 33.96 7.62 13.19
N GLY A 768 34.92 7.67 14.11
CA GLY A 768 34.62 7.74 15.55
C GLY A 768 33.90 6.52 16.11
N GLY A 769 33.84 5.41 15.37
CA GLY A 769 33.04 4.23 15.74
C GLY A 769 31.54 4.37 15.48
N ASN A 770 31.08 5.44 14.82
CA ASN A 770 29.67 5.74 14.64
C ASN A 770 29.14 5.28 13.28
N THR A 771 27.94 4.69 13.28
CA THR A 771 27.22 4.28 12.06
C THR A 771 26.42 5.41 11.42
N ILE A 772 26.07 6.44 12.20
CA ILE A 772 25.42 7.66 11.75
C ILE A 772 26.35 8.84 11.98
N THR A 773 26.60 9.63 10.95
CA THR A 773 27.50 10.80 11.00
C THR A 773 26.95 11.97 10.19
N ASN A 774 27.63 13.12 10.20
CA ASN A 774 27.33 14.29 9.35
C ASN A 774 25.86 14.77 9.41
N TYR A 775 25.22 14.60 10.58
CA TYR A 775 23.82 14.97 10.78
C TYR A 775 23.67 16.46 11.09
N LYS A 776 22.70 17.13 10.48
CA LYS A 776 22.38 18.55 10.71
C LYS A 776 20.99 18.92 10.21
N ALA A 777 20.44 20.00 10.76
CA ALA A 777 19.23 20.66 10.26
C ALA A 777 19.60 22.01 9.62
N SER A 778 18.81 22.43 8.64
CA SER A 778 18.83 23.78 8.04
C SER A 778 17.40 24.34 8.09
N PRO A 779 16.99 24.94 9.23
CA PRO A 779 15.64 25.44 9.43
C PRO A 779 15.33 26.69 8.59
N GLY A 780 14.18 26.70 7.94
CA GLY A 780 13.52 27.89 7.40
C GLY A 780 12.24 28.22 8.17
N PRO A 781 11.52 29.30 7.81
CA PRO A 781 10.23 29.64 8.42
C PRO A 781 9.22 28.51 8.26
N ASP A 782 9.01 28.01 7.05
CA ASP A 782 7.92 27.07 6.74
C ASP A 782 8.40 25.68 6.29
N SER A 783 9.72 25.50 6.10
CA SER A 783 10.32 24.23 5.69
C SER A 783 11.69 24.05 6.33
N THR A 784 12.09 22.80 6.56
CA THR A 784 13.40 22.44 7.11
C THR A 784 14.00 21.30 6.31
N THR A 785 15.28 21.45 5.97
CA THR A 785 16.08 20.35 5.40
C THR A 785 16.94 19.71 6.48
N PHE A 786 16.88 18.39 6.58
CA PHE A 786 17.75 17.58 7.44
C PHE A 786 18.67 16.74 6.57
N THR A 787 19.91 16.54 7.00
CA THR A 787 20.83 15.59 6.39
C THR A 787 21.43 14.68 7.43
N ALA A 788 21.76 13.43 7.08
CA ALA A 788 22.58 12.52 7.87
C ALA A 788 23.23 11.45 6.97
N ASP A 789 24.44 11.02 7.30
CA ASP A 789 25.11 9.90 6.62
C ASP A 789 24.88 8.61 7.40
N ILE A 790 24.26 7.61 6.77
CA ILE A 790 23.99 6.28 7.31
C ILE A 790 24.95 5.28 6.66
N LEU A 791 25.98 4.87 7.39
CA LEU A 791 27.15 4.16 6.83
C LEU A 791 26.99 2.63 6.73
N VAL A 792 25.98 2.07 7.43
CA VAL A 792 25.65 0.64 7.41
C VAL A 792 24.14 0.46 7.24
N PRO A 793 23.68 -0.66 6.68
CA PRO A 793 22.26 -0.89 6.42
C PRO A 793 21.43 -1.06 7.71
N TYR A 794 20.23 -0.50 7.72
CA TYR A 794 19.22 -0.72 8.76
C TYR A 794 17.86 -1.05 8.13
N ALA A 795 16.92 -1.59 8.91
CA ALA A 795 15.54 -1.80 8.46
C ALA A 795 14.77 -0.47 8.39
N PHE A 796 14.95 0.38 9.41
CA PHE A 796 14.27 1.66 9.52
C PHE A 796 15.25 2.78 9.81
N ILE A 797 15.06 3.91 9.12
CA ILE A 797 15.66 5.20 9.45
C ILE A 797 14.51 6.18 9.72
N ARG A 798 14.44 6.69 10.95
CA ARG A 798 13.41 7.64 11.37
C ARG A 798 14.03 8.96 11.77
N LEU A 799 13.34 10.04 11.44
CA LEU A 799 13.67 11.38 11.93
C LEU A 799 12.57 11.82 12.89
N TYR A 800 12.92 12.11 14.14
CA TYR A 800 12.00 12.68 15.11
C TYR A 800 12.31 14.15 15.36
N ILE A 801 11.28 14.96 15.61
CA ILE A 801 11.42 16.34 16.08
C ILE A 801 10.95 16.40 17.52
N TRP A 802 11.82 16.89 18.41
CA TRP A 802 11.61 16.89 19.86
C TRP A 802 11.66 18.31 20.41
N ASP A 803 10.98 18.57 21.54
CA ASP A 803 10.94 19.92 22.14
C ASP A 803 11.38 19.97 23.60
N SER A 804 11.23 18.86 24.33
CA SER A 804 11.40 18.77 25.77
C SER A 804 12.06 17.45 26.20
N VAL A 805 12.66 17.45 27.40
CA VAL A 805 13.14 16.24 28.10
C VAL A 805 12.03 15.78 29.05
N GLY A 806 11.62 14.53 28.91
CA GLY A 806 10.39 14.00 29.49
C GLY A 806 9.15 14.46 28.73
N CYS A 807 8.06 13.68 28.81
CA CYS A 807 6.78 13.99 28.17
C CYS A 807 5.72 14.37 29.20
N ASP A 808 4.90 15.36 28.89
CA ASP A 808 3.65 15.64 29.62
C ASP A 808 2.49 14.90 28.95
N PHE A 809 2.24 13.67 29.39
CA PHE A 809 1.20 12.83 28.79
C PHE A 809 -0.24 13.32 29.02
N ASP A 810 -0.46 14.27 29.94
CA ASP A 810 -1.81 14.77 30.26
C ASP A 810 -2.21 15.93 29.36
N SER A 811 -1.28 16.86 29.09
CA SER A 811 -1.59 18.11 28.38
C SER A 811 -0.90 18.28 27.03
N ASP A 812 0.23 17.59 26.80
CA ASP A 812 1.01 17.67 25.57
C ASP A 812 1.65 16.29 25.27
N PRO A 813 0.82 15.29 24.90
CA PRO A 813 1.29 13.94 24.77
C PRO A 813 2.21 13.81 23.55
N GLY A 814 3.34 13.15 23.74
CA GLY A 814 4.31 12.86 22.68
C GLY A 814 4.93 11.47 22.83
N TRP A 815 5.70 11.07 21.83
CA TRP A 815 6.43 9.81 21.82
C TRP A 815 7.80 9.98 22.47
N SER A 816 8.13 9.10 23.42
CA SER A 816 9.39 9.13 24.15
C SER A 816 10.53 8.45 23.38
N VAL A 817 11.64 9.17 23.16
CA VAL A 817 12.87 8.60 22.57
C VAL A 817 14.00 8.65 23.59
N ASN A 818 14.45 7.47 24.04
CA ASN A 818 15.46 7.33 25.08
C ASN A 818 16.86 7.73 24.58
N PHE A 819 17.55 8.58 25.37
CA PHE A 819 18.99 8.85 25.22
C PHE A 819 19.82 8.18 26.33
N LYS A 820 19.20 7.86 27.47
CA LYS A 820 19.74 6.94 28.50
C LYS A 820 18.60 6.04 28.98
N VAL A 821 18.94 5.01 29.75
CA VAL A 821 17.93 4.20 30.44
C VAL A 821 17.07 5.12 31.32
N ASP A 822 15.76 5.08 31.12
CA ASP A 822 14.75 5.91 31.80
C ASP A 822 14.87 7.44 31.60
N GLU A 823 15.73 7.92 30.70
CA GLU A 823 15.80 9.34 30.31
C GLU A 823 15.54 9.51 28.81
N TYR A 824 14.50 10.27 28.47
CA TYR A 824 13.99 10.44 27.10
C TYR A 824 13.64 11.87 26.76
N VAL A 825 13.63 12.18 25.47
CA VAL A 825 13.01 13.39 24.92
C VAL A 825 11.58 13.12 24.49
N CYS A 826 10.74 14.16 24.50
CA CYS A 826 9.40 14.10 23.96
C CYS A 826 9.36 14.54 22.50
N THR A 827 8.80 13.68 21.64
CA THR A 827 8.73 13.90 20.19
C THR A 827 7.27 14.02 19.75
N HIS A 828 7.01 14.99 18.88
CA HIS A 828 5.65 15.25 18.37
C HIS A 828 5.51 14.98 16.87
N TYR A 829 6.64 14.88 16.17
CA TYR A 829 6.69 14.60 14.75
C TYR A 829 7.69 13.48 14.47
N MET A 830 7.33 12.62 13.53
CA MET A 830 8.16 11.54 13.03
C MET A 830 8.12 11.54 11.51
N VAL A 831 9.26 11.33 10.86
CA VAL A 831 9.32 10.92 9.47
C VAL A 831 9.75 9.46 9.42
N GLU A 832 8.97 8.66 8.69
CA GLU A 832 9.33 7.30 8.31
C GLU A 832 9.06 7.15 6.81
N GLY A 833 10.08 6.68 6.07
CA GLY A 833 10.05 6.68 4.61
C GLY A 833 9.85 8.09 4.04
N THR A 834 8.82 8.28 3.23
CA THR A 834 8.45 9.56 2.61
C THR A 834 7.26 10.22 3.28
N THR A 835 6.86 9.80 4.47
CA THR A 835 5.66 10.31 5.15
C THR A 835 6.02 11.04 6.43
N LEU A 836 5.44 12.21 6.63
CA LEU A 836 5.50 12.96 7.88
C LEU A 836 4.27 12.62 8.73
N TYR A 837 4.50 12.35 10.01
CA TYR A 837 3.47 12.04 10.97
C TYR A 837 3.51 13.02 12.13
N LYS A 838 2.34 13.28 12.71
CA LYS A 838 2.17 13.91 14.02
C LYS A 838 1.70 12.87 15.03
N TYR A 839 2.28 12.88 16.21
CA TYR A 839 1.86 11.98 17.29
C TYR A 839 0.40 12.25 17.67
N SER A 840 -0.38 11.18 17.83
CA SER A 840 -1.81 11.25 18.15
C SER A 840 -2.23 10.34 19.31
N GLY A 841 -1.26 9.64 19.91
CA GLY A 841 -1.51 8.74 21.03
C GLY A 841 -1.83 9.46 22.33
N THR A 842 -2.70 8.85 23.13
CA THR A 842 -2.94 9.25 24.53
C THR A 842 -2.59 8.08 25.44
N LEU A 843 -1.98 8.37 26.59
CA LEU A 843 -1.57 7.32 27.53
C LEU A 843 -2.82 6.66 28.14
N PRO A 844 -3.04 5.35 27.95
CA PRO A 844 -4.18 4.67 28.55
C PRO A 844 -4.12 4.72 30.08
N GLU A 845 -5.27 4.79 30.75
CA GLU A 845 -5.34 4.78 32.21
C GLU A 845 -4.64 3.53 32.78
N GLY A 846 -3.61 3.74 33.62
CA GLY A 846 -2.82 2.67 34.22
C GLY A 846 -1.66 2.14 33.36
N SER A 847 -1.47 2.65 32.14
CA SER A 847 -0.27 2.38 31.33
C SER A 847 0.89 3.31 31.71
N THR A 848 2.12 2.82 31.58
CA THR A 848 3.34 3.63 31.65
C THR A 848 4.02 3.78 30.28
N ALA A 849 3.49 3.14 29.25
CA ALA A 849 4.03 3.17 27.89
C ALA A 849 3.08 3.96 26.98
N PRO A 850 3.55 5.06 26.34
CA PRO A 850 2.76 5.74 25.33
C PRO A 850 2.46 4.76 24.17
N PRO A 851 1.25 4.77 23.61
CA PRO A 851 0.93 3.92 22.47
C PRO A 851 1.65 4.41 21.21
N TRP A 852 2.06 3.49 20.33
CA TRP A 852 2.57 3.85 19.01
C TRP A 852 1.40 4.30 18.12
N SER A 853 1.07 5.59 18.16
CA SER A 853 -0.09 6.16 17.48
C SER A 853 0.27 7.48 16.81
N TRP A 854 0.08 7.50 15.49
CA TRP A 854 0.59 8.54 14.61
C TRP A 854 -0.45 8.87 13.53
N SER A 855 -0.71 10.16 13.32
CA SER A 855 -1.56 10.65 12.23
C SER A 855 -0.70 11.17 11.09
N SER A 856 -0.92 10.67 9.87
CA SER A 856 -0.23 11.15 8.68
C SER A 856 -0.56 12.62 8.42
N MET A 857 0.47 13.43 8.15
CA MET A 857 0.37 14.83 7.74
C MET A 857 0.61 15.03 6.24
N GLY A 858 0.96 13.96 5.51
CA GLY A 858 1.31 14.00 4.09
C GLY A 858 2.77 13.65 3.82
N SER A 859 3.16 13.82 2.56
CA SER A 859 4.46 13.38 2.05
C SER A 859 5.57 14.42 2.24
N ILE A 860 6.81 13.93 2.32
CA ILE A 860 8.04 14.71 2.32
C ILE A 860 8.91 14.34 1.12
N THR A 861 9.92 15.16 0.82
CA THR A 861 10.96 14.79 -0.14
C THR A 861 12.11 14.11 0.59
N LEU A 862 12.41 12.86 0.22
CA LEU A 862 13.59 12.12 0.68
C LEU A 862 14.51 11.84 -0.52
N GLU A 863 15.71 12.41 -0.47
CA GLU A 863 16.78 12.13 -1.42
C GLU A 863 17.86 11.29 -0.73
N ILE A 864 18.24 10.17 -1.34
CA ILE A 864 19.35 9.33 -0.85
C ILE A 864 20.43 9.33 -1.93
N THR A 865 21.64 9.75 -1.57
CA THR A 865 22.82 9.70 -2.46
C THR A 865 23.99 9.10 -1.69
N ASP A 866 24.49 7.97 -2.15
CA ASP A 866 25.47 7.15 -1.42
C ASP A 866 24.98 6.82 0.00
N TYR A 867 25.61 7.39 1.05
CA TYR A 867 25.18 7.24 2.44
C TYR A 867 24.30 8.39 2.94
N THR A 868 24.23 9.49 2.19
CA THR A 868 23.59 10.73 2.67
C THR A 868 22.10 10.66 2.43
N TYR A 869 21.36 10.67 3.53
CA TYR A 869 19.92 10.89 3.56
C TYR A 869 19.67 12.38 3.69
N LYS A 870 18.77 12.90 2.85
CA LYS A 870 18.33 14.30 2.89
C LYS A 870 16.80 14.34 2.90
N TRP A 871 16.25 14.75 4.03
CA TRP A 871 14.82 14.98 4.21
C TRP A 871 14.50 16.45 4.04
N THR A 872 13.43 16.77 3.31
CA THR A 872 12.88 18.14 3.22
C THR A 872 11.43 18.10 3.69
N LEU A 873 11.19 18.69 4.86
CA LEU A 873 9.88 18.67 5.53
C LEU A 873 9.14 19.98 5.28
N PRO A 874 7.79 19.95 5.16
CA PRO A 874 6.93 21.13 5.19
C PRO A 874 6.70 21.62 6.63
N LEU A 875 7.76 21.58 7.46
CA LEU A 875 7.77 22.07 8.82
C LEU A 875 8.98 22.99 9.00
N GLY A 876 8.75 24.17 9.54
CA GLY A 876 9.80 25.12 9.85
C GLY A 876 9.58 25.79 11.20
N THR A 877 10.44 26.77 11.47
CA THR A 877 10.50 27.53 12.73
C THR A 877 9.23 28.31 13.05
N SER A 878 8.32 28.53 12.09
CA SER A 878 6.99 29.12 12.33
C SER A 878 6.03 28.16 13.06
N THR A 879 6.30 26.86 13.00
CA THR A 879 5.45 25.80 13.58
C THR A 879 6.10 25.14 14.79
N VAL A 880 7.36 24.72 14.68
CA VAL A 880 8.08 23.97 15.72
C VAL A 880 9.58 24.25 15.63
N ASP A 881 10.30 24.12 16.74
CA ASP A 881 11.77 24.20 16.74
C ASP A 881 12.38 22.96 16.07
N THR A 882 12.61 23.05 14.77
CA THR A 882 13.20 21.97 13.97
C THR A 882 14.72 21.85 14.12
N SER A 883 15.36 22.67 14.97
CA SER A 883 16.78 22.50 15.31
C SER A 883 17.03 21.34 16.28
N LYS A 884 15.96 20.87 16.96
CA LYS A 884 15.95 19.75 17.88
C LYS A 884 15.39 18.49 17.21
N PHE A 885 16.26 17.56 16.86
CA PHE A 885 15.85 16.34 16.18
C PHE A 885 16.64 15.11 16.64
N VAL A 886 16.10 13.94 16.31
CA VAL A 886 16.76 12.64 16.51
C VAL A 886 16.78 11.90 15.18
N VAL A 887 17.94 11.42 14.77
CA VAL A 887 18.05 10.40 13.72
C VAL A 887 18.15 9.05 14.41
N GLN A 888 17.11 8.24 14.26
CA GLN A 888 17.07 6.87 14.76
C GLN A 888 17.30 5.89 13.62
N ALA A 889 18.13 4.88 13.86
CA ALA A 889 18.25 3.73 12.98
C ALA A 889 18.07 2.42 13.74
N GLN A 890 17.27 1.50 13.19
CA GLN A 890 16.84 0.27 13.86
C GLN A 890 16.76 -0.92 12.90
N GLY A 891 17.09 -2.13 13.38
CA GLY A 891 16.99 -3.38 12.65
C GLY A 891 18.27 -3.75 11.89
N TYR A 892 18.67 -5.02 11.93
CA TYR A 892 19.88 -5.60 11.31
C TYR A 892 21.22 -5.06 11.82
N ASN A 893 21.22 -3.94 12.52
CA ASN A 893 22.32 -3.40 13.31
C ASN A 893 21.78 -2.87 14.64
N PRO A 894 22.62 -2.75 15.69
CA PRO A 894 22.17 -2.25 16.99
C PRO A 894 21.44 -0.91 16.89
N LEU A 895 20.29 -0.80 17.58
CA LEU A 895 19.51 0.43 17.67
C LEU A 895 20.40 1.60 18.07
N ILE A 896 20.33 2.68 17.31
CA ILE A 896 21.07 3.91 17.58
C ILE A 896 20.13 5.11 17.46
N ASN A 897 20.20 6.00 18.45
CA ASN A 897 19.55 7.30 18.45
C ASN A 897 20.64 8.36 18.47
N VAL A 898 20.70 9.21 17.45
CA VAL A 898 21.60 10.34 17.39
C VAL A 898 20.81 11.62 17.59
N PHE A 899 21.10 12.31 18.69
CA PHE A 899 20.39 13.52 19.09
C PHE A 899 21.14 14.76 18.65
N GLN A 900 20.40 15.74 18.15
CA GLN A 900 20.89 17.08 17.91
C GLN A 900 19.90 18.09 18.49
N PRO A 901 20.31 18.95 19.43
CA PRO A 901 21.50 18.79 20.28
C PRO A 901 21.41 17.54 21.17
N ASP A 902 22.53 17.05 21.70
CA ASP A 902 22.56 15.87 22.59
C ASP A 902 22.06 16.21 24.02
N PRO A 903 20.87 15.75 24.44
CA PRO A 903 20.37 15.96 25.80
C PRO A 903 21.19 15.19 26.84
N GLY A 904 21.89 14.12 26.45
CA GLY A 904 22.73 13.31 27.32
C GLY A 904 23.96 14.05 27.86
N ALA A 905 24.40 15.12 27.18
CA ALA A 905 25.50 15.99 27.59
C ALA A 905 25.17 16.85 28.83
N TYR A 906 23.90 16.87 29.25
CA TYR A 906 23.41 17.61 30.41
C TYR A 906 23.18 16.67 31.60
N ASP A 907 23.50 17.15 32.80
CA ASP A 907 23.22 16.46 34.06
C ASP A 907 22.49 17.41 34.99
N CYS A 908 21.20 17.15 35.22
CA CYS A 908 20.37 17.95 36.11
C CYS A 908 20.59 17.67 37.59
N LYS A 909 21.56 16.81 37.93
CA LYS A 909 22.03 16.65 39.31
C LYS A 909 22.77 17.91 39.73
N GLY A 910 22.52 18.29 40.97
CA GLY A 910 23.21 19.37 41.66
C GLY A 910 23.34 19.04 43.13
N SER A 911 23.65 20.04 43.95
CA SER A 911 23.56 19.90 45.39
C SER A 911 22.15 19.49 45.82
N SER A 912 22.01 18.72 46.90
CA SER A 912 20.69 18.46 47.52
C SER A 912 19.98 19.75 47.93
N MET A 913 20.75 20.83 48.17
CA MET A 913 20.26 22.16 48.48
C MET A 913 19.69 22.90 47.27
N CYS A 914 19.75 22.32 46.07
CA CYS A 914 19.08 22.86 44.89
C CYS A 914 17.56 22.93 45.05
N THR A 915 17.00 22.24 46.04
CA THR A 915 15.59 22.34 46.42
C THR A 915 15.22 23.66 47.12
N THR A 916 16.20 24.47 47.54
CA THR A 916 16.00 25.73 48.27
C THR A 916 14.96 26.63 47.59
N PRO A 917 13.95 27.14 48.33
CA PRO A 917 12.97 28.08 47.79
C PRO A 917 13.63 29.36 47.26
N GLY A 918 13.20 29.82 46.09
CA GLY A 918 13.73 31.04 45.45
C GLY A 918 15.07 30.88 44.72
N LEU A 919 15.68 29.68 44.74
CA LEU A 919 16.98 29.45 44.11
C LEU A 919 17.00 29.75 42.61
N LEU A 920 15.94 29.39 41.88
CA LEU A 920 15.84 29.65 40.44
C LEU A 920 15.97 31.15 40.13
N ALA A 921 15.23 32.00 40.85
CA ALA A 921 15.31 33.44 40.70
C ALA A 921 16.71 33.99 40.98
N TRP A 922 17.43 33.37 41.94
CA TRP A 922 18.83 33.70 42.17
C TRP A 922 19.74 33.25 41.02
N CYS A 923 19.51 32.08 40.43
CA CYS A 923 20.26 31.61 39.26
C CYS A 923 20.05 32.54 38.05
N ASP A 924 18.80 32.92 37.79
CA ASP A 924 18.45 33.86 36.72
C ASP A 924 19.11 35.21 36.93
N HIS A 925 19.16 35.68 38.18
CA HIS A 925 19.84 36.91 38.51
C HIS A 925 21.37 36.78 38.36
N ALA A 926 21.96 35.66 38.78
CA ALA A 926 23.39 35.42 38.65
C ALA A 926 23.84 35.45 37.19
N VAL A 927 23.14 34.75 36.30
CA VAL A 927 23.50 34.68 34.88
C VAL A 927 23.29 36.03 34.16
N ASN A 928 22.22 36.76 34.48
CA ASN A 928 21.92 38.04 33.84
C ASN A 928 22.85 39.18 34.30
N TYR A 929 23.59 38.99 35.40
CA TYR A 929 24.57 39.94 35.91
C TYR A 929 26.04 39.55 35.62
N LEU A 930 26.25 38.58 34.72
CA LEU A 930 27.57 38.33 34.13
C LEU A 930 28.07 39.56 33.36
N TYR A 931 29.39 39.71 33.29
CA TYR A 931 30.00 40.48 32.21
C TYR A 931 29.73 39.75 30.88
N ARG A 932 29.00 40.39 29.95
CA ARG A 932 28.44 39.82 28.72
C ARG A 932 29.19 40.34 27.49
N ASP A 933 30.21 39.61 27.08
CA ASP A 933 30.97 39.79 25.84
C ASP A 933 31.31 38.42 25.23
N ASP A 934 31.95 38.43 24.06
CA ASP A 934 32.37 37.23 23.32
C ASP A 934 33.85 36.86 23.60
N ASP A 935 34.57 37.66 24.38
CA ASP A 935 35.93 37.33 24.78
C ASP A 935 35.89 36.21 25.85
N PRO A 936 36.72 35.15 25.76
CA PRO A 936 36.74 34.04 26.71
C PRO A 936 37.39 34.46 28.05
N PHE A 937 36.63 35.25 28.79
CA PHE A 937 37.02 35.96 30.01
C PHE A 937 37.02 35.03 31.24
N TYR A 938 36.05 34.14 31.35
CA TYR A 938 35.93 33.22 32.49
C TYR A 938 36.77 31.96 32.24
N ARG A 939 37.47 31.49 33.27
CA ARG A 939 38.43 30.38 33.16
C ARG A 939 38.35 29.44 34.35
N ALA A 940 38.37 28.13 34.12
CA ALA A 940 38.54 27.17 35.21
C ALA A 940 40.03 27.05 35.56
N GLY A 941 40.32 26.74 36.82
CA GLY A 941 41.66 26.42 37.30
C GLY A 941 41.62 25.23 38.24
N ALA A 942 42.78 24.65 38.56
CA ALA A 942 42.87 23.55 39.54
C ALA A 942 42.32 23.99 40.90
N GLY A 943 41.04 23.69 41.13
CA GLY A 943 40.30 24.09 42.32
C GLY A 943 39.71 25.51 42.29
N SER A 944 39.72 26.24 41.16
CA SER A 944 39.01 27.53 41.01
C SER A 944 37.90 27.45 39.98
N LEU A 945 36.68 27.82 40.36
CA LEU A 945 35.55 28.02 39.43
C LEU A 945 35.46 29.49 39.08
N SER A 946 35.04 29.83 37.86
CA SER A 946 34.87 31.23 37.42
C SER A 946 33.48 31.47 36.88
N GLY A 947 32.81 32.51 37.36
CA GLY A 947 31.43 32.84 36.98
C GLY A 947 30.82 33.92 37.86
N ASN A 948 29.50 33.83 38.11
CA ASN A 948 28.78 34.72 39.01
C ASN A 948 27.85 33.95 39.95
N CYS A 949 27.47 34.54 41.08
CA CYS A 949 26.42 34.03 41.95
C CYS A 949 25.48 35.16 42.41
N TRP A 950 24.27 34.80 42.82
CA TRP A 950 23.36 35.70 43.52
C TRP A 950 22.66 34.97 44.67
N GLY A 951 22.26 35.68 45.72
CA GLY A 951 21.70 35.06 46.91
C GLY A 951 21.30 36.04 48.00
N ASP A 952 21.19 35.54 49.23
CA ASP A 952 20.84 36.30 50.44
C ASP A 952 22.03 36.48 51.41
N GLN A 953 23.27 36.48 50.89
CA GLN A 953 24.54 36.46 51.64
C GLN A 953 24.84 35.18 52.41
N THR A 954 23.86 34.27 52.58
CA THR A 954 24.07 32.97 53.22
C THR A 954 23.87 31.81 52.28
N ARG A 955 22.93 31.95 51.34
CA ARG A 955 22.49 30.95 50.38
C ARG A 955 22.36 31.63 49.03
N GLY A 956 22.78 30.97 47.96
CA GLY A 956 22.66 31.51 46.63
C GLY A 956 22.73 30.45 45.55
N CYS A 957 22.58 30.91 44.32
CA CYS A 957 22.85 30.12 43.13
C CYS A 957 24.05 30.70 42.39
N GLY A 958 24.95 29.82 41.93
CA GLY A 958 26.08 30.18 41.08
C GLY A 958 25.95 29.57 39.69
N VAL A 959 26.46 30.31 38.70
CA VAL A 959 26.65 29.86 37.32
C VAL A 959 28.12 30.04 36.98
N PHE A 960 28.84 28.95 36.72
CA PHE A 960 30.30 28.98 36.59
C PHE A 960 30.84 27.86 35.67
N ILE A 961 32.04 28.07 35.13
CA ILE A 961 32.80 27.04 34.41
C ILE A 961 33.69 26.22 35.35
N GLN A 962 33.80 24.92 35.05
CA GLN A 962 34.66 23.95 35.72
C GLN A 962 35.47 23.16 34.68
N GLY A 963 36.62 22.64 35.09
CA GLY A 963 37.51 21.85 34.25
C GLY A 963 38.97 22.11 34.58
N ASP A 964 39.88 21.76 33.68
CA ASP A 964 41.29 22.09 33.82
C ASP A 964 41.57 23.56 33.43
N SER A 965 42.84 23.97 33.48
CA SER A 965 43.26 25.34 33.17
C SER A 965 43.03 25.77 31.71
N THR A 966 42.66 24.85 30.82
CA THR A 966 42.35 25.14 29.41
C THR A 966 40.89 25.55 29.21
N CYS A 967 40.03 25.26 30.19
CA CYS A 967 38.61 25.57 30.11
C CYS A 967 38.35 27.06 30.23
N THR A 968 37.89 27.66 29.13
CA THR A 968 37.53 29.08 29.07
C THR A 968 36.18 29.26 28.39
N ILE A 969 35.46 30.32 28.78
CA ILE A 969 34.15 30.64 28.22
C ILE A 969 33.92 32.15 28.25
N SER A 970 33.24 32.66 27.22
CA SER A 970 32.81 34.06 27.19
C SER A 970 31.58 34.27 28.08
N GLY A 971 31.26 35.53 28.37
CA GLY A 971 30.04 35.85 29.11
C GLY A 971 28.77 35.50 28.36
N ASN A 972 28.77 35.71 27.04
CA ASN A 972 27.65 35.35 26.18
C ASN A 972 27.48 33.83 26.10
N ASP A 973 28.56 33.08 25.92
CA ASP A 973 28.50 31.62 25.86
C ASP A 973 28.07 31.00 27.19
N MET A 974 28.50 31.55 28.33
CA MET A 974 28.04 31.06 29.63
C MET A 974 26.56 31.34 29.87
N TRP A 975 26.06 32.48 29.37
CA TRP A 975 24.63 32.76 29.42
C TRP A 975 23.84 31.84 28.49
N ASN A 976 24.34 31.55 27.28
CA ASN A 976 23.71 30.60 26.37
C ASN A 976 23.70 29.19 27.01
N ALA A 977 24.83 28.74 27.56
CA ALA A 977 24.93 27.48 28.29
C ALA A 977 23.95 27.39 29.47
N TYR A 978 23.70 28.49 30.17
CA TYR A 978 22.65 28.54 31.19
C TYR A 978 21.28 28.24 30.59
N GLN A 979 20.92 28.87 29.47
CA GLN A 979 19.66 28.61 28.78
C GLN A 979 19.59 27.16 28.30
N ASP A 980 20.67 26.64 27.72
CA ASP A 980 20.73 25.28 27.20
C ASP A 980 20.57 24.23 28.30
N ILE A 981 21.18 24.43 29.47
CA ILE A 981 20.96 23.56 30.64
C ILE A 981 19.47 23.51 31.02
N ARG A 982 18.71 24.60 30.82
CA ARG A 982 17.26 24.63 31.07
C ARG A 982 16.46 24.02 29.93
N ASN A 983 16.74 24.44 28.70
CA ASN A 983 15.87 24.26 27.55
C ASN A 983 16.20 23.00 26.72
N ILE A 984 17.46 22.57 26.75
CA ILE A 984 17.93 21.33 26.10
C ILE A 984 18.05 20.23 27.15
N GLY A 985 18.69 20.51 28.29
CA GLY A 985 18.86 19.54 29.36
C GLY A 985 17.62 19.29 30.22
N GLY A 986 16.61 20.18 30.17
CA GLY A 986 15.40 20.06 30.99
C GLY A 986 15.61 20.37 32.48
N CYS A 987 16.72 20.99 32.88
CA CYS A 987 17.08 21.11 34.28
C CYS A 987 16.30 22.21 35.01
N SER A 988 15.44 21.83 35.95
CA SER A 988 14.50 22.74 36.63
C SER A 988 15.13 23.77 37.57
N LYS A 989 16.26 23.47 38.23
CA LYS A 989 16.93 24.41 39.17
C LYS A 989 18.43 24.46 39.04
N CYS A 990 19.07 23.30 39.17
CA CYS A 990 20.51 23.12 39.04
C CYS A 990 20.76 22.14 37.92
N GLY A 991 21.96 22.19 37.38
CA GLY A 991 22.39 21.25 36.37
C GLY A 991 23.76 21.64 35.85
N SER A 992 24.30 20.80 35.00
CA SER A 992 25.58 21.03 34.36
C SER A 992 25.54 20.57 32.92
N TRP A 993 26.35 21.19 32.08
CA TRP A 993 26.50 20.86 30.67
C TRP A 993 27.96 20.59 30.35
N ARG A 994 28.24 19.37 29.89
CA ARG A 994 29.57 18.97 29.45
C ARG A 994 29.74 19.34 27.97
N ARG A 995 30.66 20.28 27.74
CA ARG A 995 31.09 20.69 26.40
C ARG A 995 31.96 19.62 25.74
N GLU A 996 32.06 19.68 24.42
CA GLU A 996 32.89 18.76 23.62
C GLU A 996 34.38 18.79 23.99
N ASP A 997 34.88 19.94 24.46
CA ASP A 997 36.26 20.11 24.94
C ASP A 997 36.50 19.56 26.36
N GLY A 998 35.49 18.92 26.96
CA GLY A 998 35.55 18.33 28.29
C GLY A 998 35.25 19.30 29.44
N CYS A 999 35.07 20.59 29.15
CA CYS A 999 34.73 21.62 30.13
C CYS A 999 33.27 21.52 30.58
N LEU A 1000 32.98 21.95 31.79
CA LEU A 1000 31.65 21.83 32.40
C LEU A 1000 31.12 23.22 32.78
N VAL A 1001 30.00 23.64 32.22
CA VAL A 1001 29.26 24.79 32.76
C VAL A 1001 28.27 24.27 33.79
N THR A 1002 28.21 24.88 34.97
CA THR A 1002 27.42 24.37 36.09
C THR A 1002 26.58 25.47 36.72
N ILE A 1003 25.31 25.14 36.97
CA ILE A 1003 24.34 25.88 37.77
C ILE A 1003 24.17 25.10 39.07
N ASN A 1004 24.58 25.66 40.21
CA ASN A 1004 24.46 24.95 41.48
C ASN A 1004 24.18 25.88 42.65
N TYR A 1005 23.72 25.28 43.75
CA TYR A 1005 23.66 25.96 45.04
C TYR A 1005 25.07 26.34 45.52
N VAL A 1006 25.18 27.55 46.04
CA VAL A 1006 26.43 28.14 46.53
C VAL A 1006 26.19 28.71 47.94
N TYR A 1007 27.08 28.39 48.88
CA TYR A 1007 27.00 28.89 50.25
C TYR A 1007 27.73 30.23 50.38
N GLN A 1008 27.16 31.21 51.10
CA GLN A 1008 27.73 32.56 51.27
C GLN A 1008 27.92 33.36 49.97
N CYS A 1009 26.90 33.42 49.12
CA CYS A 1009 26.96 34.30 47.95
C CYS A 1009 26.77 35.78 48.34
N ASP A 1010 27.84 36.58 48.30
CA ASP A 1010 27.87 37.98 48.76
C ASP A 1010 27.78 39.05 47.64
N ASN A 1011 27.29 38.69 46.45
CA ASN A 1011 27.52 39.50 45.26
C ASN A 1011 26.40 40.52 44.93
N HIS A 1012 26.07 41.43 45.86
CA HIS A 1012 25.03 42.46 45.67
C HIS A 1012 25.51 43.78 44.99
N ALA A 1013 26.76 43.86 44.48
CA ALA A 1013 27.33 45.07 43.88
C ALA A 1013 27.71 44.88 42.39
N ALA A 1014 27.67 45.99 41.63
CA ALA A 1014 27.67 46.07 40.16
C ALA A 1014 28.69 45.18 39.41
N LYS A 1015 28.26 44.63 38.25
CA LYS A 1015 29.01 43.86 37.22
C LYS A 1015 30.52 43.74 37.50
N MET A 1016 30.95 42.68 38.19
CA MET A 1016 32.37 42.37 38.38
C MET A 1016 32.75 41.07 37.67
N GLY A 1017 33.95 41.08 37.11
CA GLY A 1017 34.57 39.93 36.46
C GLY A 1017 35.34 39.04 37.43
N VAL A 1018 35.28 37.73 37.17
CA VAL A 1018 35.98 36.62 37.84
C VAL A 1018 35.74 36.54 39.35
N LEU A 1019 34.72 35.79 39.76
CA LEU A 1019 34.70 35.18 41.09
C LEU A 1019 35.49 33.87 41.03
N ASP A 1020 36.59 33.76 41.78
CA ASP A 1020 37.31 32.50 41.98
C ASP A 1020 36.68 31.72 43.16
N PHE A 1021 35.95 30.63 42.88
CA PHE A 1021 35.41 29.75 43.91
C PHE A 1021 36.45 28.67 44.23
N VAL A 1022 37.19 28.82 45.35
CA VAL A 1022 38.21 27.85 45.77
C VAL A 1022 37.64 26.83 46.76
N ASP A 1023 37.89 25.54 46.50
CA ASP A 1023 37.60 24.46 47.44
C ASP A 1023 38.57 24.53 48.64
N GLY A 1024 38.17 25.28 49.68
CA GLY A 1024 38.85 25.30 50.98
C GLY A 1024 39.52 26.62 51.38
N GLY A 1025 38.80 27.39 52.19
CA GLY A 1025 39.32 28.20 53.31
C GLY A 1025 40.33 29.30 53.01
N ASN A 1026 39.85 30.53 52.72
CA ASN A 1026 40.36 31.77 53.33
C ASN A 1026 39.49 32.99 52.98
N ASN A 1027 38.77 33.53 53.97
CA ASN A 1027 38.22 34.88 54.22
C ASN A 1027 37.80 35.87 53.10
N ASN A 1028 37.75 35.48 51.83
CA ASN A 1028 37.01 36.16 50.75
C ASN A 1028 36.44 35.12 49.76
N THR A 1029 36.28 33.88 50.20
CA THR A 1029 36.00 32.70 49.38
C THR A 1029 34.66 32.08 49.74
N ILE A 1030 33.85 31.82 48.71
CA ILE A 1030 32.50 31.28 48.78
C ILE A 1030 32.58 29.73 48.73
N PRO A 1031 32.22 28.98 49.79
CA PRO A 1031 32.32 27.52 49.81
C PRO A 1031 31.31 26.83 48.88
N VAL A 1032 31.77 25.90 48.06
CA VAL A 1032 30.91 24.97 47.30
C VAL A 1032 30.69 23.72 48.13
N GLY A 1033 29.43 23.28 48.31
CA GLY A 1033 29.13 22.07 49.07
C GLY A 1033 29.68 20.81 48.39
N THR A 1034 30.61 20.11 49.04
CA THR A 1034 31.27 18.89 48.55
C THR A 1034 30.46 17.59 48.73
N ARG A 1035 30.46 16.79 47.64
CA ARG A 1035 30.32 15.32 47.43
C ARG A 1035 29.74 14.38 48.52
N LEU A 1036 28.77 13.57 48.07
CA LEU A 1036 28.62 12.11 48.30
C LEU A 1036 28.05 11.52 46.99
N GLY A 1037 28.53 10.46 46.32
CA GLY A 1037 29.63 9.55 46.57
C GLY A 1037 30.08 8.89 45.25
N SER A 1038 31.28 8.31 45.31
CA SER A 1038 31.98 7.58 44.25
C SER A 1038 31.58 6.11 44.19
N GLY A 1039 31.25 5.63 43.00
CA GLY A 1039 31.03 4.22 42.61
C GLY A 1039 30.11 4.25 41.39
N PHE A 1040 30.56 3.97 40.16
CA PHE A 1040 31.07 2.68 39.70
C PHE A 1040 32.26 2.84 38.73
N ILE A 1041 33.11 1.83 38.78
CA ILE A 1041 34.29 1.59 37.95
C ILE A 1041 33.84 0.86 36.68
N TYR A 1042 34.29 1.32 35.51
CA TYR A 1042 34.30 0.54 34.27
C TYR A 1042 35.17 -0.71 34.47
N GLY A 1043 34.61 -1.88 34.22
CA GLY A 1043 35.33 -3.15 34.16
C GLY A 1043 34.57 -4.16 33.31
N SER A 1044 35.18 -4.48 32.16
CA SER A 1044 34.84 -5.46 31.10
C SER A 1044 33.49 -5.31 30.41
#